data_AF-A0A9Q3ZN20-F1
#
_entry.id   AF-A0A9Q3ZN20-F1
#
_cell.length_a   1.000
_cell.length_b   1.000
_cell.length_c   1.000
_cell.angle_alpha   90.00
_cell.angle_beta   90.00
_cell.angle_gamma   90.00
#
_symmetry.space_group_name_H-M   'P 1'
#
loop_
_entity.id
_entity.type
_entity.pdbx_description
1 polymer ?
#
loop_
_entity_poly.entity_id
_entity_poly.type
_entity_poly.pdbx_seq_one_letter_code
_entity_poly.pdbx_strand_id
1 'polypeptide(L)'
;MALSRRTGHRFQGSVWPGFVDAMTGLLMVLTFVLTIFMVVQFVLRETISGQEDELDALAGEVGRLAQALGLEERANNQLQARLGALNATLNDTQDDLSQAQALIASLTVERDRSRAALDEAATRITAFEAQVAALLADRDRALGDVAALEAERGRLLTEQEALNLALAQARDEIDDRAEAARLAAARREALEAMIADLRRSGEENAAQISSLEQQLSEEEAARLAEAAAAQALREKLENADAELTAMTLALEAQRREAEDTLTLLAAADAAREQLNAKLAEALDQIEAARAQARERDELAERLTRVLGQMEVARSEDAARVSALEAELDRIRAEGGETRAALAEARAHAEETQSALEAALAQQRAATVATRSQYQDELDRLQSEHATARAALEAELAKARAEADTTRTDLEERLARGEAEAASIRAGLEAELAQARADLTAARAAADSTAEDRASVEARLLMALESLERAQAAASDNEVLQRRLLAALDAQTEAESSAARQRSLAEERAALLAQARAALSEEQAVSTEAQRQTALLNQQVAALRNQLGSLQALLDDYKARNASAEVQLQSLGQDLNAALARAASEERKRRLLEEAERKRLEEEARVLAEQAKDLERYRSEFFGRLRDVLGNQEGVRIEGDRFVFSSEVLFDPGSADLSPEGQFEIAKVARILRAIAADIPPEINWVIRVDGHTDNVPLLGTGKYADNWELSQGRALSVVRYMVEFLGLPPDRLSANGFGEYQPVNSADTAEARAQNRRIELKLTEK
;
A
#
# COMPACT_ATOMS: atom_id res chain seq x y z
N MET A 1 141.82 83.48 96.93
CA MET A 1 142.41 82.48 97.87
C MET A 1 141.84 81.11 97.47
N ALA A 2 142.62 80.03 97.35
CA ALA A 2 143.47 79.38 98.35
C ALA A 2 142.63 78.76 99.49
N LEU A 3 142.79 77.48 99.89
CA LEU A 3 143.78 76.46 99.49
C LEU A 3 143.29 75.01 99.74
N SER A 4 143.66 74.10 98.83
CA SER A 4 144.21 72.75 99.09
C SER A 4 143.72 71.86 100.27
N ARG A 5 143.06 70.73 99.90
CA ARG A 5 143.27 69.35 100.43
C ARG A 5 142.91 69.14 101.94
N ARG A 6 142.99 67.95 102.55
CA ARG A 6 143.42 66.58 102.14
C ARG A 6 142.70 65.49 103.00
N THR A 7 142.56 64.27 102.46
CA THR A 7 142.53 62.94 103.13
C THR A 7 142.01 62.77 104.58
N GLY A 8 141.22 61.70 104.80
CA GLY A 8 141.70 60.64 105.71
C GLY A 8 140.70 59.92 106.63
N HIS A 9 140.18 58.78 106.17
CA HIS A 9 139.79 57.58 106.94
C HIS A 9 138.73 57.60 108.08
N ARG A 10 137.74 56.70 107.87
CA ARG A 10 137.14 55.71 108.80
C ARG A 10 136.25 56.14 110.00
N PHE A 11 134.96 55.75 109.87
CA PHE A 11 134.09 55.04 110.85
C PHE A 11 133.85 55.67 112.25
N GLN A 12 132.70 55.52 112.91
CA GLN A 12 131.54 54.62 112.73
C GLN A 12 130.19 55.36 112.91
N GLY A 13 129.11 54.81 112.34
CA GLY A 13 127.71 54.94 112.83
C GLY A 13 127.00 56.30 112.66
N SER A 14 125.67 56.38 112.79
CA SER A 14 124.64 55.33 112.76
C SER A 14 123.22 55.94 112.80
N VAL A 15 122.29 55.45 111.95
CA VAL A 15 120.81 55.48 112.15
C VAL A 15 120.14 56.90 112.13
N TRP A 16 119.03 57.20 111.44
CA TRP A 16 117.94 56.40 110.83
C TRP A 16 117.31 57.09 109.59
N PRO A 17 116.71 56.37 108.61
CA PRO A 17 115.94 56.92 107.47
C PRO A 17 114.42 56.69 107.61
N GLY A 18 113.61 56.96 106.55
CA GLY A 18 112.20 56.55 106.55
C GLY A 18 111.36 56.83 105.28
N PHE A 19 111.06 58.10 104.97
CA PHE A 19 109.80 58.43 104.27
C PHE A 19 109.78 58.33 102.73
N VAL A 20 110.93 58.41 102.05
CA VAL A 20 110.95 58.59 100.58
C VAL A 20 110.63 57.32 99.80
N ASP A 21 111.14 56.17 100.25
CA ASP A 21 111.07 54.88 99.52
C ASP A 21 109.63 54.35 99.40
N ALA A 22 108.78 54.65 100.39
CA ALA A 22 107.37 54.29 100.40
C ALA A 22 106.59 54.94 99.25
N MET A 23 106.92 56.18 98.86
CA MET A 23 106.22 56.85 97.75
C MET A 23 106.60 56.24 96.38
N THR A 24 107.87 55.91 96.16
CA THR A 24 108.33 55.25 94.93
C THR A 24 107.76 53.84 94.78
N GLY A 25 107.65 53.08 95.88
CA GLY A 25 106.96 51.79 95.89
C GLY A 25 105.47 51.92 95.53
N LEU A 26 104.76 52.88 96.14
CA LEU A 26 103.34 53.12 95.86
C LEU A 26 103.10 53.52 94.40
N LEU A 27 104.00 54.31 93.80
CA LEU A 27 103.91 54.76 92.41
C LEU A 27 104.11 53.59 91.42
N MET A 28 105.06 52.69 91.67
CA MET A 28 105.22 51.48 90.84
C MET A 28 104.06 50.48 91.00
N VAL A 29 103.48 50.35 92.19
CA VAL A 29 102.27 49.52 92.37
C VAL A 29 101.09 50.14 91.62
N LEU A 30 100.93 51.46 91.66
CA LEU A 30 99.87 52.17 90.93
C LEU A 30 100.00 51.99 89.41
N THR A 31 101.19 52.14 88.83
CA THR A 31 101.40 51.94 87.38
C THR A 31 101.27 50.47 86.96
N PHE A 32 101.71 49.53 87.80
CA PHE A 32 101.52 48.09 87.56
C PHE A 32 100.04 47.69 87.55
N VAL A 33 99.25 48.16 88.53
CA VAL A 33 97.79 47.95 88.57
C VAL A 33 97.10 48.62 87.39
N LEU A 34 97.48 49.84 87.02
CA LEU A 34 96.95 50.51 85.82
C LEU A 34 97.30 49.76 84.52
N THR A 35 98.49 49.18 84.42
CA THR A 35 98.91 48.42 83.22
C THR A 35 98.16 47.09 83.13
N ILE A 36 98.01 46.37 84.26
CA ILE A 36 97.17 45.16 84.31
C ILE A 36 95.72 45.51 83.96
N PHE A 37 95.16 46.58 84.55
CA PHE A 37 93.81 47.02 84.23
C PHE A 37 93.66 47.39 82.75
N MET A 38 94.64 48.09 82.16
CA MET A 38 94.59 48.45 80.73
C MET A 38 94.73 47.23 79.80
N VAL A 39 95.54 46.23 80.15
CA VAL A 39 95.64 44.97 79.40
C VAL A 39 94.38 44.13 79.54
N VAL A 40 93.80 44.03 80.74
CA VAL A 40 92.51 43.35 80.97
C VAL A 40 91.39 44.07 80.20
N GLN A 41 91.32 45.39 80.25
CA GLN A 41 90.35 46.18 79.47
C GLN A 41 90.56 46.04 77.96
N PHE A 42 91.81 45.94 77.49
CA PHE A 42 92.11 45.68 76.08
C PHE A 42 91.60 44.30 75.66
N VAL A 43 91.96 43.23 76.38
CA VAL A 43 91.53 41.86 76.09
C VAL A 43 90.00 41.70 76.23
N LEU A 44 89.37 42.36 77.21
CA LEU A 44 87.92 42.35 77.35
C LEU A 44 87.23 43.09 76.19
N ARG A 45 87.82 44.19 75.72
CA ARG A 45 87.31 44.94 74.56
C ARG A 45 87.50 44.17 73.24
N GLU A 46 88.63 43.49 73.08
CA GLU A 46 88.94 42.67 71.91
C GLU A 46 88.05 41.42 71.85
N THR A 47 87.77 40.78 72.99
CA THR A 47 86.81 39.67 73.07
C THR A 47 85.35 40.10 72.93
N ILE A 48 84.94 41.25 73.48
CA ILE A 48 83.59 41.79 73.25
C ILE A 48 83.40 42.21 71.78
N SER A 49 84.37 42.93 71.19
CA SER A 49 84.31 43.32 69.77
C SER A 49 84.24 42.09 68.87
N GLY A 50 85.07 41.07 69.11
CA GLY A 50 85.02 39.82 68.34
C GLY A 50 83.69 39.07 68.50
N GLN A 51 83.04 39.16 69.66
CA GLN A 51 81.70 38.61 69.88
C GLN A 51 80.60 39.45 69.21
N GLU A 52 80.72 40.78 69.15
CA GLU A 52 79.84 41.64 68.37
C GLU A 52 79.99 41.35 66.87
N ASP A 53 81.22 41.22 66.37
CA ASP A 53 81.53 40.85 64.98
C ASP A 53 80.98 39.44 64.60
N GLU A 54 81.13 38.43 65.49
CA GLU A 54 80.53 37.10 65.30
C GLU A 54 79.00 37.13 65.35
N LEU A 55 78.39 37.94 66.23
CA LEU A 55 76.94 38.07 66.33
C LEU A 55 76.34 38.78 65.12
N ASP A 56 76.96 39.84 64.59
CA ASP A 56 76.52 40.52 63.37
C ASP A 56 76.71 39.62 62.13
N ALA A 57 77.79 38.85 62.06
CA ALA A 57 77.97 37.85 61.01
C ALA A 57 76.88 36.76 61.06
N LEU A 58 76.57 36.24 62.25
CA LEU A 58 75.52 35.23 62.45
C LEU A 58 74.13 35.81 62.19
N ALA A 59 73.85 37.05 62.58
CA ALA A 59 72.61 37.75 62.27
C ALA A 59 72.46 37.99 60.76
N GLY A 60 73.54 38.32 60.06
CA GLY A 60 73.58 38.41 58.60
C GLY A 60 73.41 37.06 57.90
N GLU A 61 73.82 35.95 58.51
CA GLU A 61 73.56 34.58 58.02
C GLU A 61 72.11 34.14 58.23
N VAL A 62 71.55 34.38 59.43
CA VAL A 62 70.14 34.16 59.75
C VAL A 62 69.24 35.02 58.85
N GLY A 63 69.62 36.28 58.59
CA GLY A 63 68.92 37.17 57.66
C GLY A 63 68.90 36.63 56.23
N ARG A 64 70.04 36.16 55.71
CA ARG A 64 70.14 35.50 54.40
C ARG A 64 69.30 34.21 54.34
N LEU A 65 69.35 33.38 55.38
CA LEU A 65 68.56 32.14 55.48
C LEU A 65 67.05 32.41 55.52
N ALA A 66 66.60 33.41 56.30
CA ALA A 66 65.20 33.82 56.35
C ALA A 66 64.72 34.40 55.01
N GLN A 67 65.57 35.16 54.31
CA GLN A 67 65.27 35.72 53.00
C GLN A 67 65.20 34.64 51.91
N ALA A 68 66.06 33.63 51.97
CA ALA A 68 66.01 32.45 51.09
C ALA A 68 64.78 31.56 51.38
N LEU A 69 64.49 31.25 52.65
CA LEU A 69 63.30 30.49 53.05
C LEU A 69 62.02 31.20 52.61
N GLY A 70 61.94 32.52 52.83
CA GLY A 70 60.81 33.34 52.37
C GLY A 70 60.74 33.52 50.85
N LEU A 71 61.75 33.11 50.06
CA LEU A 71 61.67 32.99 48.60
C LEU A 71 61.17 31.59 48.20
N GLU A 72 61.66 30.53 48.84
CA GLU A 72 61.17 29.15 48.66
C GLU A 72 59.69 29.01 49.03
N GLU A 73 59.24 29.58 50.15
CA GLU A 73 57.81 29.58 50.51
C GLU A 73 56.96 30.29 49.44
N ARG A 74 57.44 31.40 48.85
CA ARG A 74 56.73 32.09 47.76
C ARG A 74 56.73 31.27 46.48
N ALA A 75 57.85 30.66 46.12
CA ALA A 75 57.94 29.77 44.96
C ALA A 75 56.99 28.57 45.10
N ASN A 76 57.01 27.90 46.26
CA ASN A 76 56.16 26.75 46.57
C ASN A 76 54.66 27.12 46.55
N ASN A 77 54.26 28.22 47.20
CA ASN A 77 52.88 28.73 47.11
C ASN A 77 52.45 29.03 45.66
N GLN A 78 53.34 29.62 44.84
CA GLN A 78 53.06 29.92 43.44
C GLN A 78 52.98 28.64 42.58
N LEU A 79 53.76 27.61 42.90
CA LEU A 79 53.76 26.30 42.25
C LEU A 79 52.48 25.52 42.62
N GLN A 80 52.07 25.58 43.89
CA GLN A 80 50.81 25.01 44.39
C GLN A 80 49.58 25.70 43.76
N ALA A 81 49.62 27.03 43.56
CA ALA A 81 48.59 27.75 42.83
C ALA A 81 48.54 27.37 41.34
N ARG A 82 49.69 27.18 40.69
CA ARG A 82 49.78 26.68 39.30
C ARG A 82 49.25 25.25 39.16
N LEU A 83 49.55 24.37 40.11
CA LEU A 83 49.01 23.00 40.15
C LEU A 83 47.49 23.02 40.35
N GLY A 84 46.97 23.89 41.21
CA GLY A 84 45.52 24.10 41.36
C GLY A 84 44.85 24.55 40.06
N ALA A 85 45.46 25.51 39.34
CA ALA A 85 44.96 25.98 38.05
C ALA A 85 45.02 24.88 36.96
N LEU A 86 46.14 24.16 36.83
CA LEU A 86 46.25 23.03 35.88
C LEU A 86 45.22 21.94 36.18
N ASN A 87 44.99 21.62 37.46
CA ASN A 87 44.04 20.59 37.85
C ASN A 87 42.58 21.04 37.65
N ALA A 88 42.29 22.34 37.71
CA ALA A 88 40.99 22.87 37.30
C ALA A 88 40.80 22.68 35.79
N THR A 89 41.72 23.18 34.96
CA THR A 89 41.65 23.02 33.50
C THR A 89 41.66 21.55 33.04
N LEU A 90 42.34 20.66 33.76
CA LEU A 90 42.26 19.22 33.51
C LEU A 90 40.84 18.68 33.75
N ASN A 91 40.21 19.04 34.88
CA ASN A 91 38.83 18.64 35.16
C ASN A 91 37.87 19.22 34.11
N ASP A 92 37.97 20.52 33.81
CA ASP A 92 37.13 21.21 32.82
C ASP A 92 37.20 20.50 31.45
N THR A 93 38.41 20.18 30.98
CA THR A 93 38.61 19.46 29.71
C THR A 93 38.18 17.99 29.75
N GLN A 94 38.15 17.34 30.92
CA GLN A 94 37.58 16.00 31.09
C GLN A 94 36.04 16.01 31.10
N ASP A 95 35.42 17.06 31.66
CA ASP A 95 33.97 17.26 31.62
C ASP A 95 33.49 17.63 30.20
N ASP A 96 34.20 18.51 29.49
CA ASP A 96 33.95 18.81 28.08
C ASP A 96 34.08 17.57 27.19
N LEU A 97 35.14 16.77 27.38
CA LEU A 97 35.31 15.50 26.67
C LEU A 97 34.17 14.51 26.96
N SER A 98 33.69 14.47 28.20
CA SER A 98 32.56 13.62 28.61
C SER A 98 31.24 14.08 27.98
N GLN A 99 31.00 15.39 27.91
CA GLN A 99 29.85 15.97 27.20
C GLN A 99 29.91 15.68 25.69
N ALA A 100 31.07 15.85 25.06
CA ALA A 100 31.28 15.54 23.64
C ALA A 100 31.03 14.06 23.33
N GLN A 101 31.51 13.14 24.19
CA GLN A 101 31.23 11.71 24.07
C GLN A 101 29.73 11.39 24.22
N ALA A 102 29.04 12.03 25.17
CA ALA A 102 27.59 11.86 25.34
C ALA A 102 26.79 12.35 24.11
N LEU A 103 27.18 13.48 23.52
CA LEU A 103 26.57 14.02 22.30
C LEU A 103 26.82 13.11 21.08
N ILE A 104 28.05 12.59 20.92
CA ILE A 104 28.38 11.62 19.86
C ILE A 104 27.54 10.34 20.03
N ALA A 105 27.33 9.88 21.27
CA ALA A 105 26.48 8.73 21.55
C ALA A 105 24.99 8.99 21.21
N SER A 106 24.44 10.16 21.57
CA SER A 106 23.04 10.49 21.23
C SER A 106 22.82 10.63 19.72
N LEU A 107 23.73 11.32 19.01
CA LEU A 107 23.68 11.46 17.56
C LEU A 107 23.86 10.11 16.84
N THR A 108 24.66 9.20 17.40
CA THR A 108 24.79 7.82 16.90
C THR A 108 23.47 7.06 17.03
N VAL A 109 22.80 7.13 18.18
CA VAL A 109 21.48 6.51 18.39
C VAL A 109 20.41 7.12 17.48
N GLU A 110 20.42 8.44 17.26
CA GLU A 110 19.48 9.11 16.37
C GLU A 110 19.71 8.76 14.89
N ARG A 111 20.97 8.69 14.45
CA ARG A 111 21.36 8.21 13.11
C ARG A 111 20.87 6.77 12.89
N ASP A 112 21.08 5.89 13.86
CA ASP A 112 20.75 4.46 13.70
C ASP A 112 19.24 4.20 13.78
N ARG A 113 18.49 4.99 14.58
CA ARG A 113 17.02 5.06 14.50
C ARG A 113 16.54 5.55 13.13
N SER A 114 17.15 6.63 12.62
CA SER A 114 16.82 7.18 11.29
C SER A 114 17.05 6.16 10.18
N ARG A 115 18.15 5.40 10.26
CA ARG A 115 18.46 4.31 9.33
C ARG A 115 17.44 3.18 9.41
N ALA A 116 17.12 2.70 10.61
CA ALA A 116 16.11 1.66 10.80
C ALA A 116 14.73 2.08 10.25
N ALA A 117 14.34 3.34 10.43
CA ALA A 117 13.10 3.88 9.86
C ALA A 117 13.12 3.95 8.32
N LEU A 118 14.28 4.26 7.70
CA LEU A 118 14.46 4.22 6.25
C LEU A 118 14.43 2.78 5.70
N ASP A 119 15.07 1.82 6.38
CA ASP A 119 15.07 0.41 5.99
C ASP A 119 13.64 -0.20 6.12
N GLU A 120 12.89 0.19 7.16
CA GLU A 120 11.46 -0.16 7.33
C GLU A 120 10.56 0.53 6.28
N ALA A 121 10.85 1.78 5.91
CA ALA A 121 10.13 2.49 4.84
C ALA A 121 10.38 1.85 3.46
N ALA A 122 11.62 1.48 3.14
CA ALA A 122 11.96 0.75 1.93
C ALA A 122 11.25 -0.60 1.86
N THR A 123 11.22 -1.34 2.97
CA THR A 123 10.50 -2.62 3.08
C THR A 123 8.99 -2.44 2.82
N ARG A 124 8.38 -1.37 3.36
CA ARG A 124 6.97 -1.01 3.11
C ARG A 124 6.71 -0.61 1.65
N ILE A 125 7.64 0.10 1.00
CA ILE A 125 7.54 0.45 -0.42
C ILE A 125 7.56 -0.80 -1.29
N THR A 126 8.51 -1.73 -1.09
CA THR A 126 8.55 -2.98 -1.87
C THR A 126 7.32 -3.87 -1.64
N ALA A 127 6.76 -3.89 -0.42
CA ALA A 127 5.50 -4.58 -0.14
C ALA A 127 4.31 -3.93 -0.87
N PHE A 128 4.25 -2.60 -0.92
CA PHE A 128 3.25 -1.84 -1.68
C PHE A 128 3.39 -2.05 -3.19
N GLU A 129 4.61 -2.04 -3.73
CA GLU A 129 4.89 -2.31 -5.15
C GLU A 129 4.40 -3.72 -5.55
N ALA A 130 4.63 -4.72 -4.68
CA ALA A 130 4.11 -6.08 -4.88
C ALA A 130 2.57 -6.14 -4.85
N GLN A 131 1.91 -5.40 -3.96
CA GLN A 131 0.45 -5.31 -3.90
C GLN A 131 -0.13 -4.64 -5.16
N VAL A 132 0.46 -3.54 -5.62
CA VAL A 132 0.03 -2.85 -6.85
C VAL A 132 0.27 -3.73 -8.08
N ALA A 133 1.40 -4.44 -8.15
CA ALA A 133 1.66 -5.39 -9.24
C ALA A 133 0.66 -6.55 -9.26
N ALA A 134 0.26 -7.08 -8.09
CA ALA A 134 -0.78 -8.10 -7.98
C ALA A 134 -2.16 -7.58 -8.42
N LEU A 135 -2.57 -6.40 -7.93
CA LEU A 135 -3.84 -5.76 -8.33
C LEU A 135 -3.91 -5.46 -9.83
N LEU A 136 -2.80 -5.03 -10.45
CA LEU A 136 -2.73 -4.83 -11.90
C LEU A 136 -2.83 -6.15 -12.67
N ALA A 137 -2.14 -7.21 -12.23
CA ALA A 137 -2.22 -8.53 -12.85
C ALA A 137 -3.61 -9.18 -12.70
N ASP A 138 -4.30 -8.93 -11.60
CA ASP A 138 -5.66 -9.40 -11.36
C ASP A 138 -6.70 -8.61 -12.16
N ARG A 139 -6.52 -7.28 -12.27
CA ARG A 139 -7.30 -6.41 -13.19
C ARG A 139 -7.15 -6.86 -14.64
N ASP A 140 -5.93 -7.06 -15.10
CA ASP A 140 -5.67 -7.43 -16.50
C ASP A 140 -6.20 -8.84 -16.83
N ARG A 141 -6.22 -9.75 -15.85
CA ARG A 141 -6.92 -11.04 -15.96
C ARG A 141 -8.44 -10.87 -16.01
N ALA A 142 -9.02 -10.04 -15.14
CA ALA A 142 -10.46 -9.76 -15.13
C ALA A 142 -10.94 -9.11 -16.45
N LEU A 143 -10.12 -8.23 -17.06
CA LEU A 143 -10.38 -7.67 -18.39
C LEU A 143 -10.34 -8.75 -19.50
N GLY A 144 -9.42 -9.71 -19.39
CA GLY A 144 -9.37 -10.88 -20.28
C GLY A 144 -10.60 -11.79 -20.14
N ASP A 145 -11.01 -12.09 -18.90
CA ASP A 145 -12.20 -12.88 -18.59
C ASP A 145 -13.47 -12.19 -19.10
N VAL A 146 -13.61 -10.87 -18.90
CA VAL A 146 -14.73 -10.07 -19.46
C VAL A 146 -14.76 -10.14 -20.99
N ALA A 147 -13.62 -9.97 -21.67
CA ALA A 147 -13.57 -10.04 -23.13
C ALA A 147 -13.94 -11.43 -23.66
N ALA A 148 -13.56 -12.51 -22.97
CA ALA A 148 -13.95 -13.88 -23.31
C ALA A 148 -15.46 -14.11 -23.09
N LEU A 149 -16.03 -13.61 -21.98
CA LEU A 149 -17.46 -13.68 -21.69
C LEU A 149 -18.30 -12.86 -22.67
N GLU A 150 -17.82 -11.69 -23.10
CA GLU A 150 -18.49 -10.87 -24.14
C GLU A 150 -18.48 -11.57 -25.50
N ALA A 151 -17.37 -12.21 -25.89
CA ALA A 151 -17.28 -12.98 -27.12
C ALA A 151 -18.22 -14.20 -27.13
N GLU A 152 -18.26 -14.97 -26.02
CA GLU A 152 -19.14 -16.14 -25.90
C GLU A 152 -20.62 -15.73 -25.82
N ARG A 153 -20.95 -14.63 -25.12
CA ARG A 153 -22.29 -14.03 -25.15
C ARG A 153 -22.68 -13.63 -26.58
N GLY A 154 -21.76 -13.05 -27.36
CA GLY A 154 -21.99 -12.74 -28.77
C GLY A 154 -22.30 -13.98 -29.60
N ARG A 155 -21.54 -15.06 -29.42
CA ARG A 155 -21.76 -16.36 -30.08
C ARG A 155 -23.15 -16.93 -29.79
N LEU A 156 -23.54 -16.96 -28.51
CA LEU A 156 -24.82 -17.50 -28.07
C LEU A 156 -26.02 -16.60 -28.44
N LEU A 157 -25.83 -15.29 -28.58
CA LEU A 157 -26.84 -14.39 -29.17
C LEU A 157 -27.07 -14.71 -30.65
N THR A 158 -26.01 -14.90 -31.44
CA THR A 158 -26.14 -15.30 -32.85
C THR A 158 -26.83 -16.67 -33.00
N GLU A 159 -26.50 -17.63 -32.13
CA GLU A 159 -27.15 -18.95 -32.09
C GLU A 159 -28.63 -18.85 -31.69
N GLN A 160 -28.96 -17.98 -30.73
CA GLN A 160 -30.33 -17.67 -30.34
C GLN A 160 -31.12 -17.00 -31.48
N GLU A 161 -30.54 -16.07 -32.22
CA GLU A 161 -31.18 -15.42 -33.38
C GLU A 161 -31.47 -16.45 -34.49
N ALA A 162 -30.50 -17.32 -34.81
CA ALA A 162 -30.68 -18.40 -35.78
C ALA A 162 -31.80 -19.38 -35.37
N LEU A 163 -31.88 -19.76 -34.09
CA LEU A 163 -32.95 -20.63 -33.57
C LEU A 163 -34.32 -19.95 -33.52
N ASN A 164 -34.39 -18.64 -33.24
CA ASN A 164 -35.66 -17.90 -33.35
C ASN A 164 -36.13 -17.82 -34.83
N LEU A 165 -35.21 -17.66 -35.78
CA LEU A 165 -35.54 -17.68 -37.22
C LEU A 165 -36.03 -19.06 -37.68
N ALA A 166 -35.33 -20.13 -37.29
CA ALA A 166 -35.76 -21.50 -37.56
C ALA A 166 -37.13 -21.82 -36.92
N LEU A 167 -37.39 -21.32 -35.70
CA LEU A 167 -38.68 -21.45 -35.03
C LEU A 167 -39.79 -20.64 -35.72
N ALA A 168 -39.49 -19.49 -36.34
CA ALA A 168 -40.46 -18.76 -37.15
C ALA A 168 -40.81 -19.55 -38.42
N GLN A 169 -39.80 -19.97 -39.20
CA GLN A 169 -39.97 -20.78 -40.40
C GLN A 169 -40.77 -22.07 -40.14
N ALA A 170 -40.47 -22.77 -39.03
CA ALA A 170 -41.18 -23.98 -38.63
C ALA A 170 -42.58 -23.73 -38.06
N ARG A 171 -42.96 -22.49 -37.72
CA ARG A 171 -44.35 -22.11 -37.43
C ARG A 171 -45.12 -21.81 -38.71
N ASP A 172 -44.52 -21.02 -39.61
CA ASP A 172 -45.10 -20.71 -40.92
C ASP A 172 -45.42 -22.01 -41.68
N GLU A 173 -44.49 -22.97 -41.69
CA GLU A 173 -44.71 -24.30 -42.30
C GLU A 173 -45.79 -25.15 -41.57
N ILE A 174 -45.95 -25.00 -40.25
CA ILE A 174 -47.05 -25.68 -39.52
C ILE A 174 -48.40 -25.06 -39.88
N ASP A 175 -48.48 -23.74 -40.01
CA ASP A 175 -49.73 -23.05 -40.35
C ASP A 175 -50.15 -23.32 -41.80
N ASP A 176 -49.20 -23.34 -42.76
CA ASP A 176 -49.42 -23.78 -44.15
C ASP A 176 -49.96 -25.22 -44.21
N ARG A 177 -49.32 -26.16 -43.50
CA ARG A 177 -49.76 -27.57 -43.41
C ARG A 177 -51.10 -27.71 -42.69
N ALA A 178 -51.37 -26.89 -41.69
CA ALA A 178 -52.66 -26.87 -40.99
C ALA A 178 -53.79 -26.34 -41.88
N GLU A 179 -53.53 -25.38 -42.77
CA GLU A 179 -54.49 -24.97 -43.80
C GLU A 179 -54.71 -26.07 -44.84
N ALA A 180 -53.64 -26.73 -45.32
CA ALA A 180 -53.75 -27.88 -46.22
C ALA A 180 -54.61 -29.01 -45.62
N ALA A 181 -54.40 -29.34 -44.34
CA ALA A 181 -55.18 -30.34 -43.62
C ALA A 181 -56.66 -29.93 -43.45
N ARG A 182 -56.96 -28.65 -43.19
CA ARG A 182 -58.34 -28.11 -43.16
C ARG A 182 -59.01 -28.23 -44.53
N LEU A 183 -58.31 -27.87 -45.60
CA LEU A 183 -58.81 -27.97 -46.98
C LEU A 183 -59.06 -29.44 -47.37
N ALA A 184 -58.20 -30.38 -46.96
CA ALA A 184 -58.41 -31.80 -47.15
C ALA A 184 -59.63 -32.35 -46.38
N ALA A 185 -59.82 -31.92 -45.12
CA ALA A 185 -61.00 -32.26 -44.32
C ALA A 185 -62.31 -31.75 -44.94
N ALA A 186 -62.34 -30.48 -45.38
CA ALA A 186 -63.50 -29.90 -46.06
C ALA A 186 -63.83 -30.61 -47.39
N ARG A 187 -62.81 -31.01 -48.16
CA ARG A 187 -62.99 -31.84 -49.38
C ARG A 187 -63.58 -33.21 -49.06
N ARG A 188 -63.13 -33.87 -47.99
CA ARG A 188 -63.72 -35.13 -47.52
C ARG A 188 -65.19 -34.95 -47.15
N GLU A 189 -65.52 -33.92 -46.37
CA GLU A 189 -66.91 -33.67 -45.94
C GLU A 189 -67.85 -33.39 -47.11
N ALA A 190 -67.37 -32.65 -48.13
CA ALA A 190 -68.12 -32.47 -49.38
C ALA A 190 -68.34 -33.80 -50.14
N LEU A 191 -67.33 -34.68 -50.21
CA LEU A 191 -67.45 -35.99 -50.84
C LEU A 191 -68.37 -36.95 -50.05
N GLU A 192 -68.29 -36.94 -48.72
CA GLU A 192 -69.13 -37.76 -47.84
C GLU A 192 -70.60 -37.29 -47.88
N ALA A 193 -70.84 -35.97 -47.93
CA ALA A 193 -72.16 -35.39 -48.19
C ALA A 193 -72.70 -35.78 -49.59
N MET A 194 -71.87 -35.71 -50.64
CA MET A 194 -72.25 -36.14 -51.99
C MET A 194 -72.61 -37.64 -52.02
N ILE A 195 -71.88 -38.49 -51.29
CA ILE A 195 -72.17 -39.93 -51.21
C ILE A 195 -73.45 -40.22 -50.41
N ALA A 196 -73.76 -39.44 -49.38
CA ALA A 196 -75.05 -39.52 -48.68
C ALA A 196 -76.21 -39.11 -49.59
N ASP A 197 -76.02 -38.06 -50.41
CA ASP A 197 -77.01 -37.59 -51.38
C ASP A 197 -77.24 -38.61 -52.52
N LEU A 198 -76.17 -39.19 -53.04
CA LEU A 198 -76.21 -40.26 -54.04
C LEU A 198 -76.88 -41.55 -53.51
N ARG A 199 -76.72 -41.87 -52.23
CA ARG A 199 -77.46 -42.96 -51.58
C ARG A 199 -78.94 -42.64 -51.50
N ARG A 200 -79.31 -41.44 -51.04
CA ARG A 200 -80.71 -41.00 -51.02
C ARG A 200 -81.32 -41.05 -52.42
N SER A 201 -80.62 -40.56 -53.44
CA SER A 201 -81.08 -40.66 -54.83
C SER A 201 -81.20 -42.12 -55.30
N GLY A 202 -80.32 -43.03 -54.88
CA GLY A 202 -80.46 -44.46 -55.13
C GLY A 202 -81.71 -45.08 -54.47
N GLU A 203 -81.98 -44.70 -53.21
CA GLU A 203 -83.16 -45.11 -52.44
C GLU A 203 -84.46 -44.51 -53.03
N GLU A 204 -84.44 -43.25 -53.46
CA GLU A 204 -85.52 -42.57 -54.17
C GLU A 204 -85.79 -43.21 -55.53
N ASN A 205 -84.75 -43.54 -56.31
CA ASN A 205 -84.91 -44.27 -57.58
C ASN A 205 -85.46 -45.69 -57.34
N ALA A 206 -85.03 -46.39 -56.30
CA ALA A 206 -85.57 -47.71 -55.95
C ALA A 206 -87.04 -47.63 -55.50
N ALA A 207 -87.40 -46.62 -54.70
CA ALA A 207 -88.79 -46.34 -54.32
C ALA A 207 -89.63 -45.90 -55.53
N GLN A 208 -89.05 -45.18 -56.49
CA GLN A 208 -89.72 -44.77 -57.72
C GLN A 208 -89.89 -45.94 -58.70
N ILE A 209 -88.93 -46.87 -58.79
CA ILE A 209 -89.08 -48.14 -59.52
C ILE A 209 -90.20 -48.97 -58.87
N SER A 210 -90.18 -49.16 -57.55
CA SER A 210 -91.24 -49.88 -56.85
C SER A 210 -92.62 -49.19 -56.99
N SER A 211 -92.65 -47.86 -57.00
CA SER A 211 -93.85 -47.07 -57.30
C SER A 211 -94.27 -47.17 -58.77
N LEU A 212 -93.37 -47.43 -59.71
CA LEU A 212 -93.67 -47.63 -61.13
C LEU A 212 -94.11 -49.08 -61.42
N GLU A 213 -93.58 -50.07 -60.68
CA GLU A 213 -94.10 -51.45 -60.66
C GLU A 213 -95.50 -51.48 -60.05
N GLN A 214 -95.69 -50.81 -58.90
CA GLN A 214 -97.01 -50.64 -58.30
C GLN A 214 -97.93 -49.82 -59.22
N GLN A 215 -97.46 -48.76 -59.89
CA GLN A 215 -98.27 -48.04 -60.87
C GLN A 215 -98.55 -48.86 -62.14
N LEU A 216 -97.69 -49.78 -62.60
CA LEU A 216 -98.05 -50.71 -63.68
C LEU A 216 -99.14 -51.67 -63.21
N SER A 217 -99.03 -52.21 -62.00
CA SER A 217 -100.08 -53.06 -61.40
C SER A 217 -101.38 -52.28 -61.17
N GLU A 218 -101.28 -51.02 -60.74
CA GLU A 218 -102.41 -50.11 -60.54
C GLU A 218 -102.93 -49.50 -61.84
N GLU A 219 -102.18 -49.51 -62.96
CA GLU A 219 -102.65 -49.12 -64.30
C GLU A 219 -103.28 -50.32 -65.04
N GLU A 220 -102.77 -51.55 -64.86
CA GLU A 220 -103.51 -52.75 -65.23
C GLU A 220 -104.83 -52.85 -64.42
N ALA A 221 -104.84 -52.41 -63.14
CA ALA A 221 -106.07 -52.26 -62.36
C ALA A 221 -106.90 -51.01 -62.70
N ALA A 222 -106.28 -49.88 -63.10
CA ALA A 222 -107.01 -48.67 -63.48
C ALA A 222 -107.62 -48.80 -64.87
N ARG A 223 -107.04 -49.58 -65.79
CA ARG A 223 -107.74 -50.00 -67.02
C ARG A 223 -109.00 -50.83 -66.72
N LEU A 224 -109.13 -51.39 -65.51
CA LEU A 224 -110.36 -52.03 -65.02
C LEU A 224 -111.27 -51.09 -64.19
N ALA A 225 -110.76 -49.94 -63.69
CA ALA A 225 -111.48 -49.05 -62.76
C ALA A 225 -111.76 -47.62 -63.28
N GLU A 226 -111.01 -47.12 -64.28
CA GLU A 226 -111.25 -45.87 -65.01
C GLU A 226 -112.54 -45.94 -65.86
N ALA A 227 -113.05 -47.15 -66.08
CA ALA A 227 -114.41 -47.42 -66.54
C ALA A 227 -115.52 -47.00 -65.55
N ALA A 228 -115.19 -46.62 -64.29
CA ALA A 228 -116.18 -46.46 -63.23
C ALA A 228 -116.45 -45.01 -62.76
N ALA A 229 -115.43 -44.19 -62.42
CA ALA A 229 -115.68 -42.91 -61.75
C ALA A 229 -114.59 -41.84 -61.91
N ALA A 230 -114.80 -40.90 -62.85
CA ALA A 230 -113.99 -39.67 -62.99
C ALA A 230 -114.88 -38.41 -62.94
N GLN A 231 -115.44 -38.09 -61.77
CA GLN A 231 -116.13 -36.81 -61.54
C GLN A 231 -115.63 -36.14 -60.26
N ALA A 232 -114.64 -35.27 -60.44
CA ALA A 232 -113.82 -34.71 -59.37
C ALA A 232 -114.56 -33.73 -58.45
N LEU A 233 -114.45 -33.97 -57.14
CA LEU A 233 -113.72 -33.11 -56.20
C LEU A 233 -113.35 -31.69 -56.68
N ARG A 234 -113.87 -30.66 -55.99
CA ARG A 234 -113.31 -29.32 -55.71
C ARG A 234 -114.27 -28.60 -54.74
N GLU A 235 -113.84 -27.81 -53.75
CA GLU A 235 -113.07 -26.55 -53.89
C GLU A 235 -112.09 -26.27 -52.71
N LYS A 236 -111.55 -25.03 -52.66
CA LYS A 236 -110.43 -24.53 -51.83
C LYS A 236 -110.83 -23.22 -51.07
N LEU A 237 -109.83 -22.52 -50.49
CA LEU A 237 -109.75 -21.06 -50.17
C LEU A 237 -110.16 -20.63 -48.74
N GLU A 238 -109.58 -19.61 -48.07
CA GLU A 238 -108.21 -18.98 -48.10
C GLU A 238 -108.00 -17.90 -46.97
N ASN A 239 -106.75 -17.45 -46.73
CA ASN A 239 -106.26 -16.09 -46.34
C ASN A 239 -106.28 -15.44 -44.89
N ALA A 240 -105.18 -14.70 -44.63
CA ALA A 240 -105.01 -13.32 -44.05
C ALA A 240 -104.76 -12.97 -42.53
N ASP A 241 -103.71 -12.12 -42.31
CA ASP A 241 -103.57 -10.84 -41.53
C ASP A 241 -103.92 -10.68 -40.01
N ALA A 242 -103.44 -9.68 -39.20
CA ALA A 242 -102.27 -8.76 -39.18
C ALA A 242 -102.18 -7.93 -37.83
N GLU A 243 -101.57 -6.72 -37.82
CA GLU A 243 -101.60 -5.63 -36.77
C GLU A 243 -100.74 -5.78 -35.46
N LEU A 244 -100.34 -4.75 -34.65
CA LEU A 244 -100.51 -3.26 -34.65
C LEU A 244 -99.31 -2.44 -34.01
N THR A 245 -99.50 -1.52 -33.03
CA THR A 245 -98.55 -0.50 -32.47
C THR A 245 -98.60 -0.32 -30.93
N ALA A 246 -97.67 0.45 -30.31
CA ALA A 246 -97.93 1.48 -29.25
C ALA A 246 -96.67 2.26 -28.77
N MET A 247 -96.86 3.44 -28.15
CA MET A 247 -95.80 4.39 -27.69
C MET A 247 -96.27 5.26 -26.51
N THR A 248 -95.42 5.53 -25.51
CA THR A 248 -95.57 6.71 -24.62
C THR A 248 -94.23 7.27 -24.10
N LEU A 249 -94.24 8.13 -23.07
CA LEU A 249 -93.43 9.35 -23.00
C LEU A 249 -93.28 9.94 -21.57
N ALA A 250 -92.71 11.16 -21.47
CA ALA A 250 -92.51 12.02 -20.27
C ALA A 250 -91.42 11.52 -19.28
N LEU A 251 -90.25 12.14 -19.07
CA LEU A 251 -89.64 13.46 -19.41
C LEU A 251 -89.90 14.64 -18.43
N GLU A 252 -88.82 15.42 -18.22
CA GLU A 252 -88.69 16.80 -17.68
C GLU A 252 -88.95 17.15 -16.19
N ALA A 253 -87.88 17.62 -15.51
CA ALA A 253 -87.74 18.97 -14.91
C ALA A 253 -86.49 19.04 -13.97
N GLN A 254 -85.74 20.14 -13.80
CA GLN A 254 -85.41 21.31 -14.65
C GLN A 254 -84.09 21.95 -14.12
N ARG A 255 -83.34 22.68 -14.96
CA ARG A 255 -82.12 23.44 -14.58
C ARG A 255 -82.43 24.72 -13.78
N ARG A 256 -81.50 25.21 -12.93
CA ARG A 256 -80.73 26.48 -13.15
C ARG A 256 -79.70 26.86 -12.07
N GLU A 257 -78.82 27.80 -12.43
CA GLU A 257 -77.82 28.48 -11.58
C GLU A 257 -78.39 29.68 -10.78
N ALA A 258 -77.64 30.16 -9.76
CA ALA A 258 -77.40 31.59 -9.44
C ALA A 258 -76.32 31.77 -8.34
N GLU A 259 -75.78 33.00 -8.23
CA GLU A 259 -74.79 33.49 -7.24
C GLU A 259 -75.46 33.81 -5.85
N ASP A 260 -74.92 34.50 -4.82
CA ASP A 260 -73.85 35.54 -4.71
C ASP A 260 -73.50 35.89 -3.22
N THR A 261 -72.50 36.76 -3.00
CA THR A 261 -72.27 37.66 -1.81
C THR A 261 -71.92 37.11 -0.40
N LEU A 262 -71.26 37.84 0.53
CA LEU A 262 -70.11 38.79 0.52
C LEU A 262 -69.69 39.18 1.98
N THR A 263 -68.70 40.09 2.13
CA THR A 263 -68.34 40.95 3.31
C THR A 263 -67.64 40.36 4.57
N LEU A 264 -66.79 41.10 5.34
CA LEU A 264 -65.72 42.09 5.04
C LEU A 264 -64.99 42.58 6.35
N LEU A 265 -64.00 43.50 6.22
CA LEU A 265 -63.46 44.47 7.22
C LEU A 265 -62.45 43.95 8.30
N ALA A 266 -61.41 44.69 8.73
CA ALA A 266 -60.90 46.04 8.35
C ALA A 266 -59.41 46.32 8.72
N ALA A 267 -58.76 47.23 7.96
CA ALA A 267 -57.87 48.34 8.37
C ALA A 267 -56.57 48.12 9.22
N ALA A 268 -55.56 49.03 9.23
CA ALA A 268 -55.08 50.06 8.28
C ALA A 268 -53.69 50.61 8.74
N ASP A 269 -53.04 51.42 7.89
CA ASP A 269 -51.67 51.99 7.97
C ASP A 269 -51.35 52.89 9.19
N ALA A 270 -50.04 53.09 9.51
CA ALA A 270 -49.32 54.37 9.23
C ALA A 270 -47.94 54.59 9.95
N ALA A 271 -46.93 54.96 9.16
CA ALA A 271 -45.99 56.11 9.33
C ALA A 271 -45.06 56.34 10.57
N ARG A 272 -43.74 56.18 10.34
CA ARG A 272 -42.69 57.25 10.25
C ARG A 272 -42.37 58.19 11.44
N GLU A 273 -41.14 58.04 11.98
CA GLU A 273 -40.09 59.05 12.34
C GLU A 273 -38.93 58.28 13.04
N GLN A 274 -37.61 58.42 12.83
CA GLN A 274 -36.64 59.37 12.24
C GLN A 274 -36.03 60.45 13.18
N LEU A 275 -34.68 60.48 13.20
CA LEU A 275 -33.73 61.53 13.60
C LEU A 275 -33.17 61.63 15.05
N ASN A 276 -31.82 61.60 15.08
CA ASN A 276 -30.88 62.44 15.84
C ASN A 276 -30.56 62.20 17.33
N ALA A 277 -29.54 61.37 17.53
CA ALA A 277 -28.16 61.78 17.85
C ALA A 277 -27.88 62.91 18.88
N LYS A 278 -27.09 62.55 19.91
CA LYS A 278 -25.79 63.13 20.35
C LYS A 278 -25.26 62.21 21.46
N LEU A 279 -23.96 61.96 21.67
CA LEU A 279 -22.85 62.90 21.75
C LEU A 279 -21.51 62.14 21.61
N ALA A 280 -20.63 62.61 20.72
CA ALA A 280 -19.20 62.32 20.78
C ALA A 280 -18.48 63.67 20.81
N GLU A 281 -18.17 64.17 22.01
CA GLU A 281 -17.35 65.36 22.27
C GLU A 281 -16.95 65.39 23.76
N ALA A 282 -15.80 66.01 24.09
CA ALA A 282 -15.11 65.96 25.39
C ALA A 282 -14.64 64.54 25.80
N LEU A 283 -13.36 64.16 25.78
CA LEU A 283 -12.10 64.93 25.75
C LEU A 283 -11.87 65.88 26.94
N ASP A 284 -10.60 65.99 27.32
CA ASP A 284 -10.01 66.86 28.35
C ASP A 284 -10.67 66.93 29.73
N GLN A 285 -10.09 66.19 30.68
CA GLN A 285 -9.45 66.88 31.81
C GLN A 285 -8.31 66.09 32.49
N ILE A 286 -7.14 66.75 32.51
CA ILE A 286 -6.07 66.65 33.51
C ILE A 286 -5.12 65.44 33.39
N GLU A 287 -4.19 65.56 32.44
CA GLU A 287 -2.77 65.54 32.83
C GLU A 287 -2.43 66.86 33.54
N ALA A 288 -2.10 66.85 34.84
CA ALA A 288 -1.38 67.94 35.52
C ALA A 288 -0.80 67.49 36.88
N ALA A 289 0.22 68.19 37.38
CA ALA A 289 0.80 68.04 38.74
C ALA A 289 1.08 66.58 39.17
N ARG A 290 2.13 65.90 38.69
CA ARG A 290 3.55 66.32 38.65
C ARG A 290 4.12 66.74 40.02
N ALA A 291 4.71 65.74 40.68
CA ALA A 291 5.96 65.78 41.46
C ALA A 291 6.20 66.85 42.55
N GLN A 292 6.37 66.38 43.80
CA GLN A 292 7.47 66.78 44.68
C GLN A 292 7.79 65.68 45.71
N ALA A 293 8.99 65.74 46.32
CA ALA A 293 9.64 64.79 47.24
C ALA A 293 10.45 63.63 46.59
N ARG A 294 11.75 63.91 46.40
CA ARG A 294 12.86 62.93 46.40
C ARG A 294 13.80 63.28 47.57
N GLU A 295 14.90 62.54 47.71
CA GLU A 295 16.00 62.77 48.66
C GLU A 295 15.77 62.33 50.11
N ARG A 296 15.43 61.04 50.30
CA ARG A 296 15.95 60.31 51.48
C ARG A 296 16.25 58.81 51.29
N ASP A 297 15.93 58.21 50.15
CA ASP A 297 15.81 56.75 50.03
C ASP A 297 17.00 56.02 49.36
N GLU A 298 17.92 56.73 48.70
CA GLU A 298 18.90 56.13 47.76
C GLU A 298 19.86 55.08 48.37
N LEU A 299 20.09 55.12 49.68
CA LEU A 299 20.90 54.12 50.40
C LEU A 299 20.10 52.89 50.82
N ALA A 300 18.81 53.03 51.13
CA ALA A 300 17.92 51.89 51.39
C ALA A 300 17.61 51.17 50.06
N GLU A 301 17.33 51.92 49.01
CA GLU A 301 16.97 51.39 47.68
C GLU A 301 18.09 50.54 47.05
N ARG A 302 19.37 50.79 47.36
CA ARG A 302 20.48 49.93 46.90
C ARG A 302 20.52 48.58 47.62
N LEU A 303 20.34 48.54 48.94
CA LEU A 303 20.33 47.29 49.68
C LEU A 303 19.06 46.46 49.35
N THR A 304 17.92 47.14 49.24
CA THR A 304 16.65 46.54 48.80
C THR A 304 16.73 46.06 47.35
N ARG A 305 17.47 46.73 46.45
CA ARG A 305 17.71 46.19 45.10
C ARG A 305 18.56 44.93 45.11
N VAL A 306 19.64 44.84 45.88
CA VAL A 306 20.47 43.62 45.90
C VAL A 306 19.74 42.45 46.58
N LEU A 307 19.09 42.69 47.72
CA LEU A 307 18.27 41.65 48.38
C LEU A 307 17.08 41.25 47.50
N GLY A 308 16.38 42.22 46.91
CA GLY A 308 15.29 41.99 45.96
C GLY A 308 15.74 41.27 44.70
N GLN A 309 16.95 41.51 44.18
CA GLN A 309 17.51 40.74 43.07
C GLN A 309 17.81 39.29 43.46
N MET A 310 18.25 39.03 44.70
CA MET A 310 18.45 37.67 45.20
C MET A 310 17.13 36.95 45.52
N GLU A 311 16.10 37.66 45.98
CA GLU A 311 14.74 37.12 46.16
C GLU A 311 14.04 36.88 44.83
N VAL A 312 14.16 37.80 43.87
CA VAL A 312 13.66 37.62 42.49
C VAL A 312 14.36 36.43 41.85
N ALA A 313 15.69 36.35 41.84
CA ALA A 313 16.41 35.20 41.29
C ALA A 313 16.00 33.87 41.95
N ARG A 314 15.86 33.83 43.29
CA ARG A 314 15.33 32.64 43.98
C ARG A 314 13.88 32.32 43.60
N SER A 315 13.05 33.34 43.35
CA SER A 315 11.67 33.13 42.90
C SER A 315 11.59 32.68 41.44
N GLU A 316 12.50 33.14 40.58
CA GLU A 316 12.64 32.73 39.19
C GLU A 316 13.18 31.31 39.08
N ASP A 317 14.17 30.94 39.90
CA ASP A 317 14.66 29.57 39.97
C ASP A 317 13.65 28.60 40.63
N ALA A 318 12.92 29.04 41.66
CA ALA A 318 11.80 28.26 42.21
C ALA A 318 10.65 28.10 41.20
N ALA A 319 10.33 29.14 40.42
CA ALA A 319 9.36 29.08 39.34
C ALA A 319 9.84 28.18 38.19
N ARG A 320 11.15 28.18 37.86
CA ARG A 320 11.76 27.25 36.90
C ARG A 320 11.68 25.82 37.38
N VAL A 321 12.02 25.53 38.64
CA VAL A 321 11.89 24.19 39.22
C VAL A 321 10.42 23.74 39.17
N SER A 322 9.48 24.56 39.62
CA SER A 322 8.05 24.24 39.57
C SER A 322 7.51 24.07 38.14
N ALA A 323 8.02 24.83 37.17
CA ALA A 323 7.68 24.65 35.76
C ALA A 323 8.26 23.34 35.19
N LEU A 324 9.51 23.00 35.51
CA LEU A 324 10.15 21.75 35.11
C LEU A 324 9.49 20.53 35.77
N GLU A 325 9.04 20.64 37.02
CA GLU A 325 8.24 19.61 37.70
C GLU A 325 6.87 19.44 37.02
N ALA A 326 6.17 20.54 36.72
CA ALA A 326 4.89 20.51 36.01
C ALA A 326 5.01 19.98 34.56
N GLU A 327 6.16 20.19 33.91
CA GLU A 327 6.44 19.66 32.57
C GLU A 327 6.85 18.19 32.61
N LEU A 328 7.63 17.76 33.62
CA LEU A 328 7.90 16.34 33.90
C LEU A 328 6.63 15.56 34.21
N ASP A 329 5.71 16.11 35.00
CA ASP A 329 4.42 15.46 35.28
C ASP A 329 3.48 15.46 34.07
N ARG A 330 3.55 16.46 33.18
CA ARG A 330 2.87 16.43 31.88
C ARG A 330 3.42 15.33 30.98
N ILE A 331 4.74 15.22 30.85
CA ILE A 331 5.42 14.15 30.09
C ILE A 331 5.13 12.76 30.70
N ARG A 332 4.97 12.65 32.03
CA ARG A 332 4.51 11.42 32.70
C ARG A 332 3.06 11.09 32.38
N ALA A 333 2.17 12.08 32.29
CA ALA A 333 0.77 11.89 31.91
C ALA A 333 0.65 11.47 30.44
N GLU A 334 1.26 12.19 29.50
CA GLU A 334 1.33 11.85 28.07
C GLU A 334 1.98 10.46 27.87
N GLY A 335 3.04 10.17 28.63
CA GLY A 335 3.71 8.87 28.68
C GLY A 335 2.89 7.75 29.36
N GLY A 336 1.80 8.08 30.03
CA GLY A 336 0.79 7.15 30.57
C GLY A 336 -0.35 6.92 29.59
N GLU A 337 -0.88 7.99 29.00
CA GLU A 337 -1.92 7.96 27.96
C GLU A 337 -1.46 7.17 26.73
N THR A 338 -0.23 7.39 26.26
CA THR A 338 0.36 6.60 25.16
C THR A 338 0.53 5.11 25.49
N ARG A 339 0.75 4.74 26.76
CA ARG A 339 0.76 3.32 27.19
C ARG A 339 -0.64 2.73 27.26
N ALA A 340 -1.63 3.51 27.69
CA ALA A 340 -3.03 3.10 27.71
C ALA A 340 -3.53 2.86 26.28
N ALA A 341 -3.31 3.82 25.36
CA ALA A 341 -3.65 3.69 23.95
C ALA A 341 -2.91 2.51 23.28
N LEU A 342 -1.65 2.25 23.61
CA LEU A 342 -0.90 1.08 23.11
C LEU A 342 -1.47 -0.25 23.65
N ALA A 343 -1.97 -0.29 24.88
CA ALA A 343 -2.62 -1.47 25.45
C ALA A 343 -4.00 -1.71 24.82
N GLU A 344 -4.79 -0.66 24.62
CA GLU A 344 -6.10 -0.71 23.96
C GLU A 344 -6.00 -1.12 22.48
N ALA A 345 -4.99 -0.59 21.76
CA ALA A 345 -4.69 -0.99 20.38
C ALA A 345 -4.22 -2.45 20.29
N ARG A 346 -3.51 -2.97 21.30
CA ARG A 346 -3.15 -4.40 21.38
C ARG A 346 -4.36 -5.28 21.64
N ALA A 347 -5.25 -4.88 22.56
CA ALA A 347 -6.50 -5.60 22.80
C ALA A 347 -7.37 -5.67 21.53
N HIS A 348 -7.50 -4.57 20.79
CA HIS A 348 -8.16 -4.55 19.48
C HIS A 348 -7.45 -5.43 18.44
N ALA A 349 -6.11 -5.49 18.43
CA ALA A 349 -5.36 -6.38 17.53
C ALA A 349 -5.59 -7.87 17.87
N GLU A 350 -5.62 -8.23 19.15
CA GLU A 350 -5.91 -9.60 19.61
C GLU A 350 -7.37 -9.99 19.32
N GLU A 351 -8.34 -9.10 19.53
CA GLU A 351 -9.75 -9.32 19.20
C GLU A 351 -9.97 -9.46 17.69
N THR A 352 -9.38 -8.58 16.87
CA THR A 352 -9.50 -8.66 15.40
C THR A 352 -8.77 -9.89 14.82
N GLN A 353 -7.64 -10.31 15.40
CA GLN A 353 -7.01 -11.59 15.05
C GLN A 353 -7.95 -12.76 15.39
N SER A 354 -8.53 -12.79 16.58
CA SER A 354 -9.44 -13.86 17.01
C SER A 354 -10.69 -13.94 16.12
N ALA A 355 -11.27 -12.79 15.75
CA ALA A 355 -12.38 -12.70 14.82
C ALA A 355 -12.00 -13.19 13.40
N LEU A 356 -10.80 -12.87 12.92
CA LEU A 356 -10.29 -13.34 11.62
C LEU A 356 -10.04 -14.86 11.62
N GLU A 357 -9.48 -15.42 12.70
CA GLU A 357 -9.29 -16.86 12.86
C GLU A 357 -10.63 -17.60 12.92
N ALA A 358 -11.63 -17.06 13.63
CA ALA A 358 -12.99 -17.60 13.66
C ALA A 358 -13.67 -17.56 12.28
N ALA A 359 -13.54 -16.44 11.54
CA ALA A 359 -14.06 -16.31 10.18
C ALA A 359 -13.39 -17.30 9.20
N LEU A 360 -12.07 -17.47 9.29
CA LEU A 360 -11.32 -18.46 8.50
C LEU A 360 -11.73 -19.90 8.85
N ALA A 361 -11.99 -20.21 10.13
CA ALA A 361 -12.51 -21.51 10.54
C ALA A 361 -13.92 -21.76 9.97
N GLN A 362 -14.81 -20.75 10.03
CA GLN A 362 -16.15 -20.83 9.44
C GLN A 362 -16.12 -20.99 7.92
N GLN A 363 -15.25 -20.25 7.21
CA GLN A 363 -15.07 -20.36 5.76
C GLN A 363 -14.55 -21.75 5.36
N ARG A 364 -13.58 -22.31 6.10
CA ARG A 364 -13.09 -23.68 5.89
C ARG A 364 -14.19 -24.72 6.11
N ALA A 365 -14.97 -24.58 7.18
CA ALA A 365 -16.11 -25.47 7.45
C ALA A 365 -17.18 -25.40 6.34
N ALA A 366 -17.50 -24.19 5.86
CA ALA A 366 -18.42 -24.00 4.73
C ALA A 366 -17.88 -24.65 3.44
N THR A 367 -16.59 -24.45 3.10
CA THR A 367 -15.95 -25.08 1.93
C THR A 367 -16.00 -26.61 2.00
N VAL A 368 -15.78 -27.19 3.19
CA VAL A 368 -15.88 -28.65 3.40
C VAL A 368 -17.33 -29.14 3.26
N ALA A 369 -18.31 -28.42 3.83
CA ALA A 369 -19.73 -28.76 3.71
C ALA A 369 -20.21 -28.72 2.25
N THR A 370 -19.90 -27.65 1.51
CA THR A 370 -20.23 -27.53 0.08
C THR A 370 -19.53 -28.61 -0.75
N ARG A 371 -18.28 -28.97 -0.41
CA ARG A 371 -17.59 -30.09 -1.08
C ARG A 371 -18.26 -31.45 -0.80
N SER A 372 -18.77 -31.68 0.42
CA SER A 372 -19.59 -32.87 0.71
C SER A 372 -20.84 -32.88 -0.15
N GLN A 373 -21.61 -31.78 -0.17
CA GLN A 373 -22.86 -31.68 -0.94
C GLN A 373 -22.65 -32.00 -2.44
N TYR A 374 -21.57 -31.48 -3.06
CA TYR A 374 -21.24 -31.85 -4.45
C TYR A 374 -20.79 -33.30 -4.62
N GLN A 375 -20.16 -33.92 -3.61
CA GLN A 375 -19.80 -35.33 -3.61
C GLN A 375 -21.05 -36.21 -3.50
N ASP A 376 -21.94 -35.90 -2.55
CA ASP A 376 -23.21 -36.58 -2.30
C ASP A 376 -24.15 -36.49 -3.53
N GLU A 377 -24.20 -35.34 -4.20
CA GLU A 377 -24.98 -35.15 -5.43
C GLU A 377 -24.34 -35.84 -6.65
N LEU A 378 -23.01 -35.86 -6.76
CA LEU A 378 -22.31 -36.61 -7.80
C LEU A 378 -22.58 -38.13 -7.66
N ASP A 379 -22.50 -38.67 -6.45
CA ASP A 379 -22.76 -40.08 -6.18
C ASP A 379 -24.24 -40.43 -6.42
N ARG A 380 -25.18 -39.52 -6.08
CA ARG A 380 -26.61 -39.63 -6.46
C ARG A 380 -26.79 -39.70 -7.97
N LEU A 381 -26.22 -38.76 -8.73
CA LEU A 381 -26.34 -38.71 -10.19
C LEU A 381 -25.70 -39.94 -10.87
N GLN A 382 -24.59 -40.46 -10.32
CA GLN A 382 -24.01 -41.72 -10.79
C GLN A 382 -24.94 -42.92 -10.56
N SER A 383 -25.61 -42.99 -9.40
CA SER A 383 -26.61 -44.02 -9.11
C SER A 383 -27.83 -43.92 -10.02
N GLU A 384 -28.36 -42.71 -10.23
CA GLU A 384 -29.48 -42.45 -11.14
C GLU A 384 -29.12 -42.87 -12.58
N HIS A 385 -27.94 -42.47 -13.08
CA HIS A 385 -27.44 -42.87 -14.39
C HIS A 385 -27.21 -44.39 -14.51
N ALA A 386 -26.69 -45.04 -13.46
CA ALA A 386 -26.52 -46.50 -13.45
C ALA A 386 -27.86 -47.25 -13.53
N THR A 387 -28.88 -46.80 -12.79
CA THR A 387 -30.23 -47.39 -12.88
C THR A 387 -30.91 -47.11 -14.22
N ALA A 388 -30.78 -45.90 -14.78
CA ALA A 388 -31.30 -45.58 -16.10
C ALA A 388 -30.65 -46.44 -17.20
N ARG A 389 -29.32 -46.62 -17.13
CA ARG A 389 -28.59 -47.51 -18.04
C ARG A 389 -29.04 -48.97 -17.91
N ALA A 390 -29.21 -49.49 -16.69
CA ALA A 390 -29.67 -50.86 -16.47
C ALA A 390 -31.09 -51.09 -17.00
N ALA A 391 -31.98 -50.10 -16.87
CA ALA A 391 -33.32 -50.14 -17.46
C ALA A 391 -33.26 -50.14 -19.00
N LEU A 392 -32.38 -49.33 -19.61
CA LEU A 392 -32.19 -49.31 -21.05
C LEU A 392 -31.61 -50.64 -21.58
N GLU A 393 -30.65 -51.24 -20.87
CA GLU A 393 -30.11 -52.57 -21.19
C GLU A 393 -31.19 -53.67 -21.10
N ALA A 394 -32.11 -53.58 -20.14
CA ALA A 394 -33.24 -54.50 -19.99
C ALA A 394 -34.28 -54.37 -21.12
N GLU A 395 -34.69 -53.15 -21.49
CA GLU A 395 -35.59 -52.93 -22.63
C GLU A 395 -34.93 -53.32 -23.96
N LEU A 396 -33.62 -53.09 -24.14
CA LEU A 396 -32.87 -53.60 -25.30
C LEU A 396 -32.81 -55.14 -25.35
N ALA A 397 -32.70 -55.82 -24.20
CA ALA A 397 -32.74 -57.27 -24.13
C ALA A 397 -34.14 -57.82 -24.47
N LYS A 398 -35.19 -57.17 -23.97
CA LYS A 398 -36.60 -57.48 -24.27
C LYS A 398 -36.94 -57.27 -25.75
N ALA A 399 -36.59 -56.12 -26.33
CA ALA A 399 -36.79 -55.84 -27.75
C ALA A 399 -36.05 -56.82 -28.66
N ARG A 400 -34.87 -57.32 -28.25
CA ARG A 400 -34.16 -58.41 -28.96
C ARG A 400 -34.91 -59.74 -28.87
N ALA A 401 -35.46 -60.11 -27.72
CA ALA A 401 -36.27 -61.32 -27.58
C ALA A 401 -37.58 -61.24 -28.41
N GLU A 402 -38.21 -60.06 -28.46
CA GLU A 402 -39.37 -59.79 -29.33
C GLU A 402 -38.98 -59.88 -30.82
N ALA A 403 -37.80 -59.39 -31.21
CA ALA A 403 -37.27 -59.55 -32.57
C ALA A 403 -36.93 -61.02 -32.94
N ASP A 404 -36.36 -61.80 -32.02
CA ASP A 404 -36.06 -63.23 -32.26
C ASP A 404 -37.33 -64.11 -32.27
N THR A 405 -38.35 -63.80 -31.47
CA THR A 405 -39.64 -64.50 -31.52
C THR A 405 -40.42 -64.18 -32.79
N THR A 406 -40.44 -62.93 -33.24
CA THR A 406 -41.05 -62.57 -34.53
C THR A 406 -40.27 -63.11 -35.73
N ARG A 407 -38.92 -63.16 -35.66
CA ARG A 407 -38.10 -63.83 -36.66
C ARG A 407 -38.42 -65.33 -36.76
N THR A 408 -38.58 -66.02 -35.63
CA THR A 408 -38.88 -67.47 -35.61
C THR A 408 -40.32 -67.79 -36.04
N ASP A 409 -41.32 -66.93 -35.76
CA ASP A 409 -42.66 -67.05 -36.38
C ASP A 409 -42.60 -66.92 -37.91
N LEU A 410 -41.83 -65.96 -38.43
CA LEU A 410 -41.65 -65.77 -39.87
C LEU A 410 -40.90 -66.94 -40.53
N GLU A 411 -39.86 -67.48 -39.89
CA GLU A 411 -39.14 -68.68 -40.33
C GLU A 411 -40.07 -69.90 -40.37
N GLU A 412 -40.91 -70.12 -39.34
CA GLU A 412 -41.85 -71.24 -39.33
C GLU A 412 -42.98 -71.07 -40.35
N ARG A 413 -43.53 -69.86 -40.51
CA ARG A 413 -44.57 -69.56 -41.51
C ARG A 413 -44.06 -69.70 -42.93
N LEU A 414 -42.80 -69.33 -43.20
CA LEU A 414 -42.16 -69.58 -44.48
C LEU A 414 -42.05 -71.09 -44.74
N ALA A 415 -41.55 -71.87 -43.78
CA ALA A 415 -41.45 -73.33 -43.91
C ALA A 415 -42.80 -74.02 -44.12
N ARG A 416 -43.87 -73.57 -43.45
CA ARG A 416 -45.25 -74.03 -43.68
C ARG A 416 -45.71 -73.71 -45.11
N GLY A 417 -45.50 -72.48 -45.58
CA GLY A 417 -45.86 -72.06 -46.94
C GLY A 417 -45.09 -72.80 -48.04
N GLU A 418 -43.80 -73.11 -47.81
CA GLU A 418 -43.01 -73.95 -48.72
C GLU A 418 -43.53 -75.39 -48.76
N ALA A 419 -43.93 -75.95 -47.62
CA ALA A 419 -44.52 -77.29 -47.54
C ALA A 419 -45.90 -77.36 -48.23
N GLU A 420 -46.76 -76.35 -48.06
CA GLU A 420 -48.04 -76.22 -48.78
C GLU A 420 -47.81 -76.12 -50.30
N ALA A 421 -46.89 -75.26 -50.73
CA ALA A 421 -46.54 -75.12 -52.16
C ALA A 421 -45.95 -76.41 -52.76
N ALA A 422 -45.18 -77.18 -52.00
CA ALA A 422 -44.69 -78.49 -52.40
C ALA A 422 -45.84 -79.52 -52.52
N SER A 423 -46.78 -79.53 -51.57
CA SER A 423 -47.95 -80.41 -51.60
C SER A 423 -48.87 -80.10 -52.79
N ILE A 424 -49.12 -78.82 -53.08
CA ILE A 424 -49.91 -78.39 -54.25
C ILE A 424 -49.23 -78.85 -55.55
N ARG A 425 -47.90 -78.69 -55.65
CA ARG A 425 -47.14 -79.14 -56.82
C ARG A 425 -47.23 -80.65 -57.04
N ALA A 426 -47.06 -81.44 -55.98
CA ALA A 426 -47.17 -82.90 -56.05
C ALA A 426 -48.59 -83.36 -56.48
N GLY A 427 -49.64 -82.66 -56.02
CA GLY A 427 -51.01 -82.91 -56.46
C GLY A 427 -51.20 -82.66 -57.96
N LEU A 428 -50.76 -81.50 -58.45
CA LEU A 428 -50.83 -81.14 -59.88
C LEU A 428 -50.02 -82.09 -60.77
N GLU A 429 -48.85 -82.56 -60.30
CA GLU A 429 -48.05 -83.55 -61.01
C GLU A 429 -48.76 -84.91 -61.11
N ALA A 430 -49.51 -85.32 -60.07
CA ALA A 430 -50.31 -86.54 -60.06
C ALA A 430 -51.55 -86.46 -60.97
N GLU A 431 -52.30 -85.36 -60.94
CA GLU A 431 -53.43 -85.12 -61.85
C GLU A 431 -52.97 -85.13 -63.33
N LEU A 432 -51.84 -84.50 -63.62
CA LEU A 432 -51.27 -84.42 -64.96
C LEU A 432 -50.72 -85.79 -65.43
N ALA A 433 -50.28 -86.65 -64.51
CA ALA A 433 -49.97 -88.05 -64.81
C ALA A 433 -51.23 -88.88 -65.12
N GLN A 434 -52.30 -88.72 -64.34
CA GLN A 434 -53.59 -89.40 -64.56
C GLN A 434 -54.20 -89.01 -65.91
N ALA A 435 -54.30 -87.72 -66.21
CA ALA A 435 -54.82 -87.22 -67.48
C ALA A 435 -54.03 -87.73 -68.71
N ARG A 436 -52.72 -88.01 -68.56
CA ARG A 436 -51.90 -88.66 -69.61
C ARG A 436 -52.24 -90.14 -69.79
N ALA A 437 -52.57 -90.85 -68.71
CA ALA A 437 -53.00 -92.25 -68.77
C ALA A 437 -54.41 -92.39 -69.38
N ASP A 438 -55.33 -91.49 -69.02
CA ASP A 438 -56.67 -91.46 -69.61
C ASP A 438 -56.62 -91.12 -71.11
N LEU A 439 -55.72 -90.22 -71.53
CA LEU A 439 -55.48 -89.90 -72.93
C LEU A 439 -54.92 -91.09 -73.73
N THR A 440 -54.04 -91.92 -73.15
CA THR A 440 -53.53 -93.12 -73.84
C THR A 440 -54.57 -94.24 -73.87
N ALA A 441 -55.39 -94.40 -72.82
CA ALA A 441 -56.53 -95.31 -72.84
C ALA A 441 -57.58 -94.92 -73.90
N ALA A 442 -57.93 -93.64 -74.00
CA ALA A 442 -58.86 -93.12 -75.01
C ALA A 442 -58.34 -93.31 -76.45
N ARG A 443 -57.02 -93.21 -76.67
CA ARG A 443 -56.40 -93.52 -77.96
C ARG A 443 -56.46 -95.02 -78.29
N ALA A 444 -56.14 -95.89 -77.32
CA ALA A 444 -56.25 -97.34 -77.51
C ALA A 444 -57.68 -97.80 -77.82
N ALA A 445 -58.70 -97.12 -77.29
CA ALA A 445 -60.10 -97.38 -77.64
C ALA A 445 -60.44 -96.98 -79.09
N ALA A 446 -59.83 -95.91 -79.62
CA ALA A 446 -60.09 -95.38 -80.96
C ALA A 446 -59.48 -96.24 -82.09
N ASP A 447 -58.42 -97.00 -81.81
CA ASP A 447 -57.74 -97.88 -82.80
C ASP A 447 -58.40 -99.28 -82.93
N SER A 448 -59.52 -99.54 -82.25
CA SER A 448 -60.27 -100.80 -82.36
C SER A 448 -61.30 -100.78 -83.53
N THR A 449 -61.37 -101.87 -84.30
CA THR A 449 -61.91 -101.83 -85.66
C THR A 449 -63.43 -101.99 -85.79
N ALA A 450 -64.07 -100.91 -86.25
CA ALA A 450 -64.92 -100.91 -87.45
C ALA A 450 -66.08 -101.94 -87.58
N GLU A 451 -66.95 -102.03 -86.58
CA GLU A 451 -68.36 -102.43 -86.78
C GLU A 451 -69.31 -101.45 -86.04
N ASP A 452 -70.61 -101.73 -85.97
CA ASP A 452 -71.64 -100.93 -85.28
C ASP A 452 -71.89 -99.46 -85.72
N ARG A 453 -71.38 -99.05 -86.89
CA ARG A 453 -71.87 -97.84 -87.61
C ARG A 453 -73.39 -97.85 -87.87
N ALA A 454 -74.04 -99.01 -87.83
CA ALA A 454 -75.48 -99.17 -88.02
C ALA A 454 -76.35 -98.68 -86.85
N SER A 455 -75.79 -98.51 -85.64
CA SER A 455 -76.57 -98.21 -84.42
C SER A 455 -77.02 -96.74 -84.29
N VAL A 456 -76.40 -95.81 -85.05
CA VAL A 456 -76.68 -94.37 -84.98
C VAL A 456 -77.84 -93.96 -85.89
N GLU A 457 -78.01 -94.64 -87.03
CA GLU A 457 -79.04 -94.36 -88.03
C GLU A 457 -80.46 -94.51 -87.44
N ALA A 458 -80.65 -95.48 -86.54
CA ALA A 458 -81.89 -95.66 -85.77
C ALA A 458 -82.24 -94.48 -84.84
N ARG A 459 -81.25 -93.67 -84.42
CA ARG A 459 -81.49 -92.51 -83.54
C ARG A 459 -81.97 -91.27 -84.31
N LEU A 460 -81.66 -91.17 -85.61
CA LEU A 460 -82.11 -90.05 -86.44
C LEU A 460 -83.64 -90.06 -86.64
N LEU A 461 -84.24 -91.24 -86.80
CA LEU A 461 -85.67 -91.41 -87.04
C LEU A 461 -86.53 -90.96 -85.85
N MET A 462 -86.12 -91.27 -84.61
CA MET A 462 -86.84 -90.83 -83.41
C MET A 462 -86.75 -89.32 -83.18
N ALA A 463 -85.68 -88.66 -83.63
CA ALA A 463 -85.55 -87.20 -83.50
C ALA A 463 -86.58 -86.45 -84.37
N LEU A 464 -86.81 -86.90 -85.60
CA LEU A 464 -87.75 -86.27 -86.54
C LEU A 464 -89.21 -86.34 -86.03
N GLU A 465 -89.62 -87.48 -85.46
CA GLU A 465 -90.97 -87.67 -84.90
C GLU A 465 -91.25 -86.82 -83.63
N SER A 466 -90.20 -86.25 -83.02
CA SER A 466 -90.33 -85.32 -81.90
C SER A 466 -90.56 -83.87 -82.33
N LEU A 467 -90.10 -83.50 -83.52
CA LEU A 467 -90.12 -82.11 -84.02
C LEU A 467 -91.51 -81.70 -84.53
N GLU A 468 -92.19 -82.61 -85.23
CA GLU A 468 -93.55 -82.37 -85.78
C GLU A 468 -94.58 -82.05 -84.68
N ARG A 469 -94.42 -82.65 -83.49
CA ARG A 469 -95.30 -82.44 -82.33
C ARG A 469 -95.09 -81.08 -81.65
N ALA A 470 -93.95 -80.41 -81.88
CA ALA A 470 -93.67 -79.09 -81.30
C ALA A 470 -94.34 -77.93 -82.05
N GLN A 471 -94.71 -78.10 -83.32
CA GLN A 471 -95.27 -77.01 -84.14
C GLN A 471 -96.74 -76.68 -83.84
N ALA A 472 -97.44 -77.52 -83.08
CA ALA A 472 -98.85 -77.32 -82.73
C ALA A 472 -99.12 -76.28 -81.62
N ALA A 473 -98.09 -75.80 -80.90
CA ALA A 473 -98.23 -74.85 -79.79
C ALA A 473 -98.04 -73.37 -80.19
N ALA A 474 -97.98 -73.08 -81.50
CA ALA A 474 -97.51 -71.80 -82.04
C ALA A 474 -98.61 -70.76 -82.30
N SER A 475 -99.46 -70.44 -81.31
CA SER A 475 -100.47 -69.35 -81.44
C SER A 475 -100.57 -68.40 -80.24
N ASP A 476 -100.33 -68.82 -79.00
CA ASP A 476 -100.26 -67.91 -77.84
C ASP A 476 -98.85 -67.32 -77.59
N ASN A 477 -97.82 -67.91 -78.21
CA ASN A 477 -96.42 -67.60 -77.90
C ASN A 477 -95.97 -66.22 -78.39
N GLU A 478 -96.58 -65.63 -79.42
CA GLU A 478 -96.11 -64.35 -79.98
C GLU A 478 -96.36 -63.16 -79.04
N VAL A 479 -97.47 -63.17 -78.29
CA VAL A 479 -97.78 -62.13 -77.30
C VAL A 479 -96.90 -62.27 -76.06
N LEU A 480 -96.67 -63.53 -75.62
CA LEU A 480 -95.75 -63.84 -74.53
C LEU A 480 -94.29 -63.50 -74.89
N GLN A 481 -93.82 -63.82 -76.09
CA GLN A 481 -92.47 -63.43 -76.54
C GLN A 481 -92.29 -61.92 -76.60
N ARG A 482 -93.27 -61.15 -77.10
CA ARG A 482 -93.15 -59.68 -77.13
C ARG A 482 -93.16 -59.06 -75.73
N ARG A 483 -93.95 -59.60 -74.78
CA ARG A 483 -93.92 -59.19 -73.37
C ARG A 483 -92.61 -59.61 -72.68
N LEU A 484 -92.11 -60.82 -72.94
CA LEU A 484 -90.88 -61.35 -72.36
C LEU A 484 -89.64 -60.64 -72.89
N LEU A 485 -89.59 -60.31 -74.19
CA LEU A 485 -88.54 -59.48 -74.78
C LEU A 485 -88.53 -58.09 -74.15
N ALA A 486 -89.67 -57.40 -74.08
CA ALA A 486 -89.75 -56.09 -73.42
C ALA A 486 -89.35 -56.14 -71.93
N ALA A 487 -89.66 -57.23 -71.23
CA ALA A 487 -89.24 -57.43 -69.84
C ALA A 487 -87.74 -57.74 -69.71
N LEU A 488 -87.14 -58.49 -70.64
CA LEU A 488 -85.69 -58.76 -70.69
C LEU A 488 -84.88 -57.53 -71.12
N ASP A 489 -85.41 -56.73 -72.05
CA ASP A 489 -84.83 -55.45 -72.45
C ASP A 489 -84.85 -54.49 -71.25
N ALA A 490 -85.98 -54.35 -70.55
CA ALA A 490 -86.08 -53.55 -69.33
C ALA A 490 -85.19 -54.08 -68.19
N GLN A 491 -85.11 -55.40 -67.99
CA GLN A 491 -84.21 -56.01 -67.00
C GLN A 491 -82.74 -55.75 -67.34
N THR A 492 -82.32 -55.89 -68.59
CA THR A 492 -80.92 -55.67 -68.99
C THR A 492 -80.55 -54.19 -69.00
N GLU A 493 -81.47 -53.27 -69.31
CA GLU A 493 -81.27 -51.84 -69.06
C GLU A 493 -81.09 -51.55 -67.56
N ALA A 494 -81.97 -52.09 -66.70
CA ALA A 494 -81.90 -51.94 -65.25
C ALA A 494 -80.59 -52.50 -64.67
N GLU A 495 -80.20 -53.73 -65.03
CA GLU A 495 -78.94 -54.36 -64.64
C GLU A 495 -77.73 -53.54 -65.12
N SER A 496 -77.76 -53.01 -66.35
CA SER A 496 -76.70 -52.13 -66.86
C SER A 496 -76.62 -50.80 -66.10
N SER A 497 -77.76 -50.27 -65.65
CA SER A 497 -77.82 -49.04 -64.85
C SER A 497 -77.26 -49.26 -63.44
N ALA A 498 -77.62 -50.39 -62.81
CA ALA A 498 -77.11 -50.81 -61.52
C ALA A 498 -75.60 -51.08 -61.55
N ALA A 499 -75.09 -51.72 -62.62
CA ALA A 499 -73.66 -51.92 -62.84
C ALA A 499 -72.90 -50.58 -62.96
N ARG A 500 -73.44 -49.60 -63.71
CA ARG A 500 -72.86 -48.25 -63.82
C ARG A 500 -72.88 -47.51 -62.47
N GLN A 501 -73.99 -47.55 -61.73
CA GLN A 501 -74.08 -46.92 -60.40
C GLN A 501 -73.09 -47.56 -59.41
N ARG A 502 -72.93 -48.89 -59.46
CA ARG A 502 -71.97 -49.63 -58.63
C ARG A 502 -70.53 -49.25 -58.97
N SER A 503 -70.15 -49.21 -60.24
CA SER A 503 -68.83 -48.76 -60.69
C SER A 503 -68.53 -47.33 -60.20
N LEU A 504 -69.49 -46.42 -60.35
CA LEU A 504 -69.36 -45.04 -59.84
C LEU A 504 -69.29 -44.96 -58.31
N ALA A 505 -69.91 -45.89 -57.57
CA ALA A 505 -69.79 -45.97 -56.12
C ALA A 505 -68.41 -46.52 -55.68
N GLU A 506 -67.88 -47.50 -56.41
CA GLU A 506 -66.55 -48.09 -56.17
C GLU A 506 -65.42 -47.08 -56.48
N GLU A 507 -65.51 -46.32 -57.57
CA GLU A 507 -64.61 -45.18 -57.85
C GLU A 507 -64.65 -44.10 -56.76
N ARG A 508 -65.84 -43.70 -56.31
CA ARG A 508 -66.01 -42.70 -55.23
C ARG A 508 -65.49 -43.20 -53.89
N ALA A 509 -65.63 -44.50 -53.61
CA ALA A 509 -65.07 -45.12 -52.41
C ALA A 509 -63.53 -45.14 -52.44
N ALA A 510 -62.92 -45.41 -53.60
CA ALA A 510 -61.47 -45.33 -53.78
C ALA A 510 -60.94 -43.91 -53.58
N LEU A 511 -61.62 -42.89 -54.14
CA LEU A 511 -61.28 -41.48 -53.93
C LEU A 511 -61.39 -41.05 -52.46
N LEU A 512 -62.42 -41.52 -51.72
CA LEU A 512 -62.50 -41.29 -50.26
C LEU A 512 -61.37 -41.98 -49.50
N ALA A 513 -61.00 -43.22 -49.87
CA ALA A 513 -59.91 -43.94 -49.23
C ALA A 513 -58.57 -43.21 -49.44
N GLN A 514 -58.31 -42.72 -50.65
CA GLN A 514 -57.14 -41.91 -50.98
C GLN A 514 -57.12 -40.59 -50.19
N ALA A 515 -58.24 -39.87 -50.11
CA ALA A 515 -58.35 -38.63 -49.34
C ALA A 515 -58.15 -38.83 -47.84
N ARG A 516 -58.61 -39.96 -47.28
CA ARG A 516 -58.40 -40.34 -45.87
C ARG A 516 -56.94 -40.71 -45.59
N ALA A 517 -56.28 -41.43 -46.51
CA ALA A 517 -54.85 -41.74 -46.40
C ALA A 517 -53.99 -40.47 -46.40
N ALA A 518 -54.20 -39.58 -47.38
CA ALA A 518 -53.47 -38.32 -47.49
C ALA A 518 -53.66 -37.41 -46.26
N LEU A 519 -54.87 -37.33 -45.70
CA LEU A 519 -55.10 -36.57 -44.46
C LEU A 519 -54.39 -37.20 -43.25
N SER A 520 -54.33 -38.53 -43.16
CA SER A 520 -53.62 -39.21 -42.07
C SER A 520 -52.11 -39.01 -42.15
N GLU A 521 -51.56 -38.92 -43.36
CA GLU A 521 -50.14 -38.60 -43.61
C GLU A 521 -49.83 -37.15 -43.22
N GLU A 522 -50.64 -36.19 -43.69
CA GLU A 522 -50.53 -34.77 -43.32
C GLU A 522 -50.67 -34.54 -41.80
N GLN A 523 -51.59 -35.25 -41.14
CA GLN A 523 -51.73 -35.18 -39.68
C GLN A 523 -50.49 -35.71 -38.95
N ALA A 524 -49.89 -36.83 -39.40
CA ALA A 524 -48.66 -37.34 -38.81
C ALA A 524 -47.50 -36.34 -38.98
N VAL A 525 -47.32 -35.82 -40.20
CA VAL A 525 -46.31 -34.80 -40.53
C VAL A 525 -46.50 -33.51 -39.73
N SER A 526 -47.75 -33.06 -39.53
CA SER A 526 -48.07 -31.91 -38.68
C SER A 526 -47.72 -32.15 -37.20
N THR A 527 -48.05 -33.32 -36.64
CA THR A 527 -47.69 -33.64 -35.24
C THR A 527 -46.18 -33.77 -35.02
N GLU A 528 -45.41 -34.20 -36.03
CA GLU A 528 -43.95 -34.25 -35.93
C GLU A 528 -43.33 -32.85 -36.00
N ALA A 529 -43.83 -31.97 -36.87
CA ALA A 529 -43.43 -30.56 -36.88
C ALA A 529 -43.75 -29.84 -35.55
N GLN A 530 -44.89 -30.17 -34.90
CA GLN A 530 -45.23 -29.67 -33.56
C GLN A 530 -44.24 -30.15 -32.48
N ARG A 531 -43.70 -31.37 -32.58
CA ARG A 531 -42.62 -31.84 -31.69
C ARG A 531 -41.31 -31.09 -31.93
N GLN A 532 -40.95 -30.88 -33.20
CA GLN A 532 -39.73 -30.15 -33.58
C GLN A 532 -39.77 -28.69 -33.13
N THR A 533 -40.91 -28.00 -33.31
CA THR A 533 -41.08 -26.64 -32.76
C THR A 533 -41.09 -26.63 -31.23
N ALA A 534 -41.67 -27.62 -30.55
CA ALA A 534 -41.56 -27.72 -29.08
C ALA A 534 -40.10 -27.85 -28.61
N LEU A 535 -39.29 -28.67 -29.29
CA LEU A 535 -37.85 -28.81 -29.03
C LEU A 535 -37.08 -27.50 -29.30
N LEU A 536 -37.35 -26.81 -30.41
CA LEU A 536 -36.76 -25.50 -30.72
C LEU A 536 -37.09 -24.44 -29.63
N ASN A 537 -38.34 -24.41 -29.13
CA ASN A 537 -38.70 -23.53 -28.02
C ASN A 537 -37.91 -23.86 -26.73
N GLN A 538 -37.69 -25.15 -26.43
CA GLN A 538 -36.88 -25.56 -25.27
C GLN A 538 -35.41 -25.15 -25.43
N GLN A 539 -34.83 -25.28 -26.62
CA GLN A 539 -33.46 -24.85 -26.92
C GLN A 539 -33.31 -23.33 -26.78
N VAL A 540 -34.25 -22.54 -27.34
CA VAL A 540 -34.26 -21.07 -27.19
C VAL A 540 -34.43 -20.65 -25.72
N ALA A 541 -35.20 -21.39 -24.92
CA ALA A 541 -35.33 -21.14 -23.49
C ALA A 541 -34.05 -21.47 -22.70
N ALA A 542 -33.37 -22.57 -23.03
CA ALA A 542 -32.07 -22.92 -22.45
C ALA A 542 -31.01 -21.85 -22.76
N LEU A 543 -30.92 -21.39 -24.01
CA LEU A 543 -30.02 -20.31 -24.42
C LEU A 543 -30.34 -18.98 -23.71
N ARG A 544 -31.61 -18.64 -23.49
CA ARG A 544 -32.00 -17.46 -22.67
C ARG A 544 -31.45 -17.55 -21.25
N ASN A 545 -31.54 -18.73 -20.62
CA ASN A 545 -31.03 -18.94 -19.27
C ASN A 545 -29.49 -18.88 -19.23
N GLN A 546 -28.81 -19.47 -20.22
CA GLN A 546 -27.34 -19.40 -20.36
C GLN A 546 -26.87 -17.96 -20.55
N LEU A 547 -27.48 -17.21 -21.48
CA LEU A 547 -27.21 -15.79 -21.71
C LEU A 547 -27.46 -14.93 -20.46
N GLY A 548 -28.50 -15.23 -19.70
CA GLY A 548 -28.77 -14.57 -18.41
C GLY A 548 -27.70 -14.87 -17.36
N SER A 549 -27.25 -16.12 -17.25
CA SER A 549 -26.18 -16.51 -16.31
C SER A 549 -24.82 -15.90 -16.68
N LEU A 550 -24.50 -15.85 -17.98
CA LEU A 550 -23.30 -15.18 -18.49
C LEU A 550 -23.36 -13.68 -18.23
N GLN A 551 -24.50 -13.02 -18.48
CA GLN A 551 -24.66 -11.60 -18.20
C GLN A 551 -24.42 -11.27 -16.71
N ALA A 552 -25.02 -12.06 -15.80
CA ALA A 552 -24.82 -11.88 -14.36
C ALA A 552 -23.36 -12.06 -13.93
N LEU A 553 -22.65 -13.04 -14.49
CA LEU A 553 -21.23 -13.26 -14.25
C LEU A 553 -20.37 -12.09 -14.78
N LEU A 554 -20.69 -11.61 -15.97
CA LEU A 554 -20.00 -10.52 -16.67
C LEU A 554 -20.17 -9.19 -15.92
N ASP A 555 -21.34 -8.95 -15.32
CA ASP A 555 -21.61 -7.80 -14.45
C ASP A 555 -20.90 -7.90 -13.08
N ASP A 556 -20.78 -9.08 -12.48
CA ASP A 556 -19.96 -9.32 -11.27
C ASP A 556 -18.47 -9.05 -11.54
N TYR A 557 -17.93 -9.58 -12.65
CA TYR A 557 -16.55 -9.28 -13.08
C TYR A 557 -16.31 -7.78 -13.31
N LYS A 558 -17.27 -7.06 -13.92
CA LYS A 558 -17.19 -5.61 -14.10
C LYS A 558 -17.24 -4.85 -12.77
N ALA A 559 -18.08 -5.27 -11.83
CA ALA A 559 -18.15 -4.68 -10.49
C ALA A 559 -16.84 -4.89 -9.70
N ARG A 560 -16.23 -6.09 -9.78
CA ARG A 560 -14.92 -6.37 -9.18
C ARG A 560 -13.80 -5.51 -9.79
N ASN A 561 -13.78 -5.36 -11.12
CA ASN A 561 -12.81 -4.53 -11.81
C ASN A 561 -12.90 -3.06 -11.37
N ALA A 562 -14.10 -2.50 -11.25
CA ALA A 562 -14.32 -1.15 -10.73
C ALA A 562 -13.86 -1.01 -9.26
N SER A 563 -14.10 -2.02 -8.42
CA SER A 563 -13.61 -2.04 -7.04
C SER A 563 -12.07 -2.06 -6.95
N ALA A 564 -11.39 -2.80 -7.83
CA ALA A 564 -9.93 -2.83 -7.89
C ALA A 564 -9.35 -1.50 -8.40
N GLU A 565 -10.03 -0.83 -9.33
CA GLU A 565 -9.63 0.50 -9.83
C GLU A 565 -9.73 1.57 -8.72
N VAL A 566 -10.79 1.55 -7.90
CA VAL A 566 -10.91 2.43 -6.72
C VAL A 566 -9.82 2.15 -5.68
N GLN A 567 -9.47 0.87 -5.44
CA GLN A 567 -8.36 0.51 -4.55
C GLN A 567 -7.01 1.03 -5.06
N LEU A 568 -6.72 0.85 -6.35
CA LEU A 568 -5.51 1.40 -6.99
C LEU A 568 -5.47 2.93 -6.91
N GLN A 569 -6.61 3.61 -7.03
CA GLN A 569 -6.69 5.07 -6.86
C GLN A 569 -6.41 5.51 -5.42
N SER A 570 -6.93 4.79 -4.40
CA SER A 570 -6.63 5.06 -2.98
C SER A 570 -5.15 4.86 -2.68
N LEU A 571 -4.59 3.71 -3.06
CA LEU A 571 -3.18 3.38 -2.91
C LEU A 571 -2.28 4.44 -3.57
N GLY A 572 -2.68 4.95 -4.74
CA GLY A 572 -2.02 6.08 -5.41
C GLY A 572 -2.08 7.40 -4.63
N GLN A 573 -3.20 7.71 -3.96
CA GLN A 573 -3.29 8.89 -3.09
C GLN A 573 -2.43 8.74 -1.83
N ASP A 574 -2.45 7.58 -1.19
CA ASP A 574 -1.65 7.27 0.00
C ASP A 574 -0.14 7.35 -0.29
N LEU A 575 0.30 6.81 -1.42
CA LEU A 575 1.70 6.92 -1.88
C LEU A 575 2.10 8.38 -2.12
N ASN A 576 1.26 9.17 -2.80
CA ASN A 576 1.53 10.59 -3.02
C ASN A 576 1.59 11.38 -1.69
N ALA A 577 0.73 11.06 -0.72
CA ALA A 577 0.77 11.64 0.61
C ALA A 577 2.02 11.19 1.42
N ALA A 578 2.51 9.97 1.24
CA ALA A 578 3.76 9.48 1.83
C ALA A 578 4.98 10.19 1.21
N LEU A 579 5.05 10.28 -0.11
CA LEU A 579 6.10 11.00 -0.85
C LEU A 579 6.15 12.49 -0.48
N ALA A 580 4.99 13.14 -0.36
CA ALA A 580 4.90 14.54 0.07
C ALA A 580 5.43 14.75 1.50
N ARG A 581 5.17 13.82 2.42
CA ARG A 581 5.70 13.83 3.80
C ARG A 581 7.22 13.64 3.80
N ALA A 582 7.74 12.60 3.15
CA ALA A 582 9.19 12.37 3.04
C ALA A 582 9.93 13.56 2.41
N ALA A 583 9.40 14.12 1.32
CA ALA A 583 9.95 15.30 0.67
C ALA A 583 9.79 16.60 1.50
N SER A 584 9.03 16.59 2.60
CA SER A 584 8.97 17.70 3.56
C SER A 584 10.02 17.56 4.67
N GLU A 585 10.24 16.33 5.16
CA GLU A 585 11.26 16.00 6.15
C GLU A 585 12.67 16.18 5.60
N GLU A 586 12.92 15.74 4.35
CA GLU A 586 14.22 15.93 3.70
C GLU A 586 14.54 17.43 3.51
N ARG A 587 13.54 18.25 3.15
CA ARG A 587 13.68 19.72 3.09
C ARG A 587 13.98 20.31 4.47
N LYS A 588 13.31 19.84 5.53
CA LYS A 588 13.59 20.26 6.91
C LYS A 588 15.02 19.91 7.31
N ARG A 589 15.53 18.74 6.92
CA ARG A 589 16.91 18.31 7.18
C ARG A 589 17.94 19.23 6.50
N ARG A 590 17.80 19.46 5.19
CA ARG A 590 18.69 20.38 4.44
C ARG A 590 18.68 21.81 5.01
N LEU A 591 17.52 22.30 5.47
CA LEU A 591 17.41 23.63 6.09
C LEU A 591 18.15 23.74 7.43
N LEU A 592 18.22 22.65 8.21
CA LEU A 592 19.02 22.59 9.44
C LEU A 592 20.52 22.54 9.12
N GLU A 593 20.92 21.69 8.16
CA GLU A 593 22.31 21.59 7.68
C GLU A 593 22.81 22.93 7.12
N GLU A 594 21.98 23.66 6.36
CA GLU A 594 22.31 25.00 5.87
C GLU A 594 22.41 26.06 6.99
N ALA A 595 21.60 25.96 8.04
CA ALA A 595 21.63 26.89 9.16
C ALA A 595 22.89 26.67 10.02
N GLU A 596 23.24 25.41 10.29
CA GLU A 596 24.46 25.03 10.99
C GLU A 596 25.71 25.45 10.20
N ARG A 597 25.75 25.20 8.88
CA ARG A 597 26.87 25.63 8.03
C ARG A 597 27.06 27.15 8.04
N LYS A 598 25.98 27.94 7.99
CA LYS A 598 26.05 29.41 8.09
C LYS A 598 26.57 29.90 9.45
N ARG A 599 26.25 29.20 10.54
CA ARG A 599 26.80 29.50 11.87
C ARG A 599 28.31 29.27 11.91
N LEU A 600 28.79 28.14 11.37
CA LEU A 600 30.21 27.81 11.32
C LEU A 600 30.99 28.74 10.36
N GLU A 601 30.39 29.15 9.24
CA GLU A 601 30.95 30.15 8.31
C GLU A 601 31.15 31.53 9.00
N GLU A 602 30.21 31.95 9.85
CA GLU A 602 30.32 33.21 10.61
C GLU A 602 31.36 33.13 11.74
N GLU A 603 31.39 32.04 12.50
CA GLU A 603 32.35 31.80 13.58
C GLU A 603 33.80 31.78 13.06
N ALA A 604 34.03 31.06 11.96
CA ALA A 604 35.32 31.06 11.26
C ALA A 604 35.71 32.44 10.72
N ARG A 605 34.74 33.28 10.32
CA ARG A 605 35.00 34.66 9.86
C ARG A 605 35.48 35.56 11.00
N VAL A 606 34.88 35.47 12.19
CA VAL A 606 35.29 36.26 13.36
C VAL A 606 36.74 35.95 13.75
N LEU A 607 37.08 34.66 13.88
CA LEU A 607 38.44 34.20 14.17
C LEU A 607 39.45 34.66 13.11
N ALA A 608 39.05 34.65 11.83
CA ALA A 608 39.90 35.06 10.72
C ALA A 608 40.21 36.58 10.68
N GLU A 609 39.36 37.45 11.24
CA GLU A 609 39.70 38.88 11.40
C GLU A 609 40.56 39.12 12.65
N GLN A 610 40.28 38.45 13.77
CA GLN A 610 41.09 38.54 14.99
C GLN A 610 42.56 38.18 14.73
N ALA A 611 42.81 37.12 13.95
CA ALA A 611 44.16 36.71 13.54
C ALA A 611 44.89 37.78 12.69
N LYS A 612 44.18 38.51 11.81
CA LYS A 612 44.77 39.59 10.98
C LYS A 612 45.10 40.82 11.79
N ASP A 613 44.26 41.20 12.75
CA ASP A 613 44.53 42.32 13.64
C ASP A 613 45.75 42.00 14.53
N LEU A 614 45.83 40.80 15.10
CA LEU A 614 47.03 40.32 15.81
C LEU A 614 48.28 40.36 14.91
N GLU A 615 48.18 39.98 13.63
CA GLU A 615 49.30 40.11 12.68
C GLU A 615 49.69 41.57 12.41
N ARG A 616 48.73 42.50 12.31
CA ARG A 616 49.02 43.94 12.16
C ARG A 616 49.75 44.49 13.39
N TYR A 617 49.27 44.19 14.59
CA TYR A 617 49.92 44.57 15.84
C TYR A 617 51.32 43.96 15.95
N ARG A 618 51.50 42.69 15.54
CA ARG A 618 52.82 42.04 15.42
C ARG A 618 53.74 42.84 14.50
N SER A 619 53.31 43.20 13.29
CA SER A 619 54.14 43.96 12.34
C SER A 619 54.57 45.33 12.87
N GLU A 620 53.67 46.08 13.50
CA GLU A 620 54.03 47.36 14.15
C GLU A 620 54.98 47.16 15.34
N PHE A 621 54.70 46.18 16.19
CA PHE A 621 55.48 45.85 17.38
C PHE A 621 56.94 45.53 17.02
N PHE A 622 57.14 44.62 16.06
CA PHE A 622 58.48 44.23 15.62
C PHE A 622 59.19 45.36 14.85
N GLY A 623 58.46 46.24 14.16
CA GLY A 623 59.00 47.47 13.58
C GLY A 623 59.58 48.40 14.65
N ARG A 624 58.74 48.87 15.58
CA ARG A 624 59.14 49.80 16.66
C ARG A 624 60.28 49.25 17.52
N LEU A 625 60.29 47.93 17.78
CA LEU A 625 61.32 47.27 18.61
C LEU A 625 62.63 47.02 17.83
N ARG A 626 62.57 46.74 16.52
CA ARG A 626 63.75 46.68 15.64
C ARG A 626 64.47 48.02 15.61
N ASP A 627 63.75 49.13 15.47
CA ASP A 627 64.35 50.45 15.26
C ASP A 627 65.14 50.94 16.50
N VAL A 628 64.89 50.37 17.69
CA VAL A 628 65.65 50.67 18.93
C VAL A 628 66.77 49.66 19.20
N LEU A 629 66.63 48.39 18.81
CA LEU A 629 67.59 47.32 19.12
C LEU A 629 68.56 46.99 17.97
N GLY A 630 68.22 47.29 16.72
CA GLY A 630 68.95 46.82 15.53
C GLY A 630 70.38 47.35 15.33
N ASN A 631 70.83 48.30 16.17
CA ASN A 631 72.18 48.87 16.16
C ASN A 631 73.02 48.44 17.39
N GLN A 632 72.66 47.36 18.08
CA GLN A 632 73.30 46.95 19.34
C GLN A 632 74.02 45.60 19.21
N GLU A 633 75.23 45.54 19.78
CA GLU A 633 76.12 44.38 19.67
C GLU A 633 75.63 43.24 20.58
N GLY A 634 75.41 42.05 20.00
CA GLY A 634 74.90 40.87 20.72
C GLY A 634 73.39 40.58 20.61
N VAL A 635 72.62 41.44 19.92
CA VAL A 635 71.20 41.20 19.60
C VAL A 635 71.03 40.92 18.10
N ARG A 636 70.26 39.89 17.74
CA ARG A 636 69.91 39.55 16.36
C ARG A 636 68.40 39.47 16.18
N ILE A 637 67.92 39.80 14.98
CA ILE A 637 66.49 39.82 14.64
C ILE A 637 66.26 38.82 13.51
N GLU A 638 65.50 37.76 13.77
CA GLU A 638 65.31 36.63 12.84
C GLU A 638 63.82 36.48 12.47
N GLY A 639 63.28 37.51 11.82
CA GLY A 639 61.86 37.61 11.48
C GLY A 639 61.05 38.19 12.64
N ASP A 640 60.12 37.41 13.20
CA ASP A 640 59.26 37.80 14.33
C ASP A 640 59.76 37.30 15.70
N ARG A 641 61.09 37.31 15.88
CA ARG A 641 61.78 36.99 17.14
C ARG A 641 63.00 37.87 17.36
N PHE A 642 63.24 38.25 18.61
CA PHE A 642 64.49 38.89 19.05
C PHE A 642 65.38 37.85 19.74
N VAL A 643 66.53 37.57 19.14
CA VAL A 643 67.50 36.57 19.61
C VAL A 643 68.64 37.28 20.36
N PHE A 644 68.82 36.91 21.63
CA PHE A 644 69.87 37.42 22.50
C PHE A 644 70.88 36.30 22.77
N SER A 645 72.17 36.55 22.52
CA SER A 645 73.23 35.61 22.89
C SER A 645 73.26 35.42 24.42
N SER A 646 73.26 34.17 24.90
CA SER A 646 73.22 33.90 26.35
C SER A 646 74.40 34.50 27.10
N GLU A 647 75.55 34.66 26.46
CA GLU A 647 76.79 35.22 27.03
C GLU A 647 76.69 36.73 27.33
N VAL A 648 75.70 37.42 26.76
CA VAL A 648 75.39 38.83 27.07
C VAL A 648 74.41 38.92 28.25
N LEU A 649 73.58 37.89 28.45
CA LEU A 649 72.51 37.88 29.46
C LEU A 649 72.91 37.17 30.76
N PHE A 650 73.79 36.17 30.71
CA PHE A 650 74.13 35.29 31.84
C PHE A 650 75.62 34.94 31.86
N ASP A 651 76.17 34.75 33.06
CA ASP A 651 77.49 34.18 33.22
C ASP A 651 77.58 32.73 32.70
N PRO A 652 78.77 32.25 32.29
CA PRO A 652 78.97 30.87 31.84
C PRO A 652 78.47 29.83 32.85
N GLY A 653 77.59 28.94 32.40
CA GLY A 653 76.93 27.93 33.26
C GLY A 653 75.85 28.46 34.21
N SER A 654 75.67 29.77 34.32
CA SER A 654 74.62 30.39 35.15
C SER A 654 73.29 30.51 34.40
N ALA A 655 72.21 30.68 35.17
CA ALA A 655 70.91 31.18 34.68
C ALA A 655 70.45 32.44 35.42
N ASP A 656 71.27 32.98 36.32
CA ASP A 656 71.01 34.23 37.01
C ASP A 656 71.54 35.38 36.11
N LEU A 657 70.76 36.44 35.91
CA LEU A 657 71.05 37.48 34.92
C LEU A 657 72.22 38.38 35.35
N SER A 658 73.19 38.59 34.46
CA SER A 658 74.28 39.56 34.66
C SER A 658 73.75 41.00 34.76
N PRO A 659 74.48 41.95 35.39
CA PRO A 659 74.10 43.37 35.39
C PRO A 659 73.88 43.94 33.99
N GLU A 660 74.69 43.49 33.02
CA GLU A 660 74.60 43.82 31.61
C GLU A 660 73.31 43.24 31.00
N GLY A 661 73.02 41.96 31.24
CA GLY A 661 71.78 41.31 30.82
C GLY A 661 70.52 41.96 31.39
N GLN A 662 70.59 42.37 32.65
CA GLN A 662 69.54 43.16 33.32
C GLN A 662 69.32 44.52 32.64
N PHE A 663 70.38 45.18 32.17
CA PHE A 663 70.26 46.43 31.41
C PHE A 663 69.66 46.20 30.02
N GLU A 664 70.04 45.14 29.31
CA GLU A 664 69.47 44.80 27.99
C GLU A 664 67.98 44.49 28.07
N ILE A 665 67.57 43.57 28.95
CA ILE A 665 66.15 43.22 29.13
C ILE A 665 65.33 44.44 29.59
N ALA A 666 65.92 45.36 30.37
CA ALA A 666 65.26 46.62 30.75
C ALA A 666 65.02 47.59 29.57
N LYS A 667 65.81 47.53 28.49
CA LYS A 667 65.51 48.26 27.24
C LYS A 667 64.28 47.68 26.55
N VAL A 668 64.25 46.35 26.41
CA VAL A 668 63.15 45.62 25.76
C VAL A 668 61.84 45.86 26.50
N ALA A 669 61.82 45.59 27.81
CA ALA A 669 60.63 45.72 28.67
C ALA A 669 59.95 47.10 28.64
N ARG A 670 60.75 48.17 28.49
CA ARG A 670 60.23 49.55 28.36
C ARG A 670 59.41 49.73 27.08
N ILE A 671 59.83 49.08 25.99
CA ILE A 671 59.17 49.13 24.68
C ILE A 671 57.96 48.18 24.67
N LEU A 672 58.09 46.99 25.24
CA LEU A 672 56.97 46.05 25.43
C LEU A 672 55.81 46.75 26.16
N ARG A 673 56.08 47.41 27.29
CA ARG A 673 55.07 48.16 28.06
C ARG A 673 54.46 49.33 27.30
N ALA A 674 55.18 49.96 26.38
CA ALA A 674 54.66 51.05 25.56
C ALA A 674 53.67 50.52 24.49
N ILE A 675 53.98 49.38 23.86
CA ILE A 675 53.14 48.80 22.79
C ILE A 675 52.00 47.97 23.38
N ALA A 676 52.19 47.33 24.53
CA ALA A 676 51.15 46.57 25.23
C ALA A 676 49.93 47.41 25.64
N ALA A 677 50.07 48.74 25.69
CA ALA A 677 48.98 49.69 25.92
C ALA A 677 48.16 50.01 24.65
N ASP A 678 48.71 49.74 23.46
CA ASP A 678 48.04 49.96 22.16
C ASP A 678 47.24 48.74 21.68
N ILE A 679 47.49 47.55 22.26
CA ILE A 679 46.82 46.30 21.85
C ILE A 679 45.51 46.14 22.65
N PRO A 680 44.35 45.98 21.98
CA PRO A 680 43.06 45.84 22.66
C PRO A 680 43.00 44.67 23.67
N PRO A 681 42.35 44.83 24.83
CA PRO A 681 42.28 43.80 25.86
C PRO A 681 41.54 42.53 25.41
N GLU A 682 40.68 42.62 24.39
CA GLU A 682 39.97 41.51 23.76
C GLU A 682 40.91 40.55 23.02
N ILE A 683 42.15 40.95 22.72
CA ILE A 683 43.15 40.10 22.06
C ILE A 683 43.95 39.32 23.12
N ASN A 684 43.82 38.00 23.09
CA ASN A 684 44.54 37.05 23.95
C ASN A 684 46.00 36.87 23.53
N TRP A 685 46.80 37.94 23.54
CA TRP A 685 48.23 37.89 23.26
C TRP A 685 49.10 37.62 24.50
N VAL A 686 50.25 36.98 24.30
CA VAL A 686 51.30 36.74 25.30
C VAL A 686 52.70 36.90 24.67
N ILE A 687 53.66 37.42 25.43
CA ILE A 687 55.09 37.40 25.05
C ILE A 687 55.70 36.09 25.55
N ARG A 688 56.18 35.27 24.63
CA ARG A 688 56.88 34.02 24.91
C ARG A 688 58.39 34.29 24.94
N VAL A 689 59.03 33.84 26.01
CA VAL A 689 60.48 33.88 26.23
C VAL A 689 60.98 32.44 26.11
N ASP A 690 61.63 32.15 24.99
CA ASP A 690 62.09 30.82 24.62
C ASP A 690 63.59 30.68 24.92
N GLY A 691 63.96 29.76 25.80
CA GLY A 691 65.34 29.51 26.20
C GLY A 691 65.94 28.31 25.46
N HIS A 692 67.21 28.43 25.05
CA HIS A 692 67.94 27.37 24.34
C HIS A 692 69.38 27.21 24.85
N THR A 693 69.91 25.99 24.74
CA THR A 693 71.31 25.65 25.00
C THR A 693 72.03 25.28 23.69
N ASP A 694 73.32 24.95 23.80
CA ASP A 694 73.97 24.09 22.81
C ASP A 694 73.79 22.61 23.17
N ASN A 695 74.41 21.74 22.37
CA ASN A 695 74.46 20.29 22.51
C ASN A 695 75.56 19.79 23.47
N VAL A 696 76.08 20.63 24.38
CA VAL A 696 77.09 20.20 25.36
C VAL A 696 76.36 19.65 26.60
N PRO A 697 76.55 18.37 26.98
CA PRO A 697 75.90 17.83 28.17
C PRO A 697 76.42 18.49 29.44
N LEU A 698 75.51 18.89 30.33
CA LEU A 698 75.87 19.29 31.68
C LEU A 698 76.37 18.07 32.48
N LEU A 699 77.43 18.25 33.25
CA LEU A 699 78.09 17.16 33.99
C LEU A 699 77.35 16.72 35.26
N GLY A 700 76.09 17.14 35.47
CA GLY A 700 75.24 16.76 36.61
C GLY A 700 75.70 17.26 38.00
N THR A 701 76.79 18.05 38.07
CA THR A 701 77.37 18.56 39.33
C THR A 701 77.01 20.02 39.63
N GLY A 702 76.08 20.62 38.89
CA GLY A 702 75.65 22.01 39.02
C GLY A 702 74.21 22.15 39.56
N LYS A 703 73.69 23.38 39.57
CA LYS A 703 72.31 23.73 40.00
C LYS A 703 71.22 23.14 39.09
N TYR A 704 71.56 22.82 37.84
CA TYR A 704 70.65 22.28 36.82
C TYR A 704 71.18 20.91 36.37
N ALA A 705 70.29 19.92 36.30
CA ALA A 705 70.62 18.54 35.95
C ALA A 705 70.90 18.38 34.45
N ASP A 706 70.15 19.08 33.59
CA ASP A 706 70.24 18.97 32.14
C ASP A 706 69.99 20.30 31.39
N ASN A 707 70.02 20.22 30.07
CA ASN A 707 69.82 21.36 29.17
C ASN A 707 68.35 21.85 29.12
N TRP A 708 67.35 21.03 29.48
CA TRP A 708 65.97 21.48 29.65
C TRP A 708 65.85 22.37 30.90
N GLU A 709 66.37 21.93 32.04
CA GLU A 709 66.36 22.71 33.28
C GLU A 709 67.13 24.03 33.13
N LEU A 710 68.32 24.01 32.51
CA LEU A 710 69.11 25.22 32.30
C LEU A 710 68.42 26.21 31.35
N SER A 711 67.82 25.75 30.24
CA SER A 711 67.10 26.62 29.30
C SER A 711 65.81 27.18 29.91
N GLN A 712 65.03 26.34 30.59
CA GLN A 712 63.80 26.73 31.28
C GLN A 712 64.09 27.70 32.44
N GLY A 713 65.18 27.47 33.18
CA GLY A 713 65.67 28.34 34.24
C GLY A 713 66.07 29.72 33.70
N ARG A 714 66.84 29.78 32.61
CA ARG A 714 67.22 31.04 31.95
C ARG A 714 66.02 31.84 31.44
N ALA A 715 65.08 31.18 30.75
CA ALA A 715 63.84 31.81 30.31
C ALA A 715 63.00 32.32 31.49
N LEU A 716 62.94 31.56 32.58
CA LEU A 716 62.23 31.95 33.79
C LEU A 716 62.90 33.13 34.51
N SER A 717 64.23 33.20 34.57
CA SER A 717 64.95 34.35 35.13
C SER A 717 64.66 35.64 34.37
N VAL A 718 64.60 35.58 33.02
CA VAL A 718 64.20 36.71 32.18
C VAL A 718 62.76 37.13 32.48
N VAL A 719 61.80 36.21 32.49
CA VAL A 719 60.39 36.53 32.80
C VAL A 719 60.23 37.07 34.23
N ARG A 720 60.88 36.47 35.23
CA ARG A 720 60.84 36.94 36.63
C ARG A 720 61.42 38.34 36.76
N TYR A 721 62.55 38.63 36.13
CA TYR A 721 63.12 39.99 36.13
C TYR A 721 62.19 41.01 35.44
N MET A 722 61.55 40.63 34.33
CA MET A 722 60.59 41.46 33.62
C MET A 722 59.31 41.75 34.42
N VAL A 723 58.85 40.80 35.24
CA VAL A 723 57.73 40.98 36.18
C VAL A 723 58.16 41.78 37.41
N GLU A 724 59.14 41.29 38.16
CA GLU A 724 59.47 41.73 39.52
C GLU A 724 60.16 43.10 39.57
N PHE A 725 60.96 43.45 38.56
CA PHE A 725 61.76 44.68 38.54
C PHE A 725 61.35 45.67 37.44
N LEU A 726 60.74 45.19 36.36
CA LEU A 726 60.41 46.02 35.17
C LEU A 726 58.90 46.24 34.98
N GLY A 727 58.06 45.57 35.78
CA GLY A 727 56.63 45.83 35.92
C GLY A 727 55.78 45.36 34.75
N LEU A 728 56.12 44.25 34.09
CA LEU A 728 55.22 43.62 33.11
C LEU A 728 54.15 42.75 33.80
N PRO A 729 52.91 42.71 33.27
CA PRO A 729 51.86 41.83 33.77
C PRO A 729 52.26 40.34 33.64
N PRO A 730 52.16 39.51 34.71
CA PRO A 730 52.53 38.09 34.67
C PRO A 730 51.70 37.25 33.69
N ASP A 731 50.46 37.66 33.42
CA ASP A 731 49.53 37.01 32.47
C ASP A 731 49.90 37.23 30.99
N ARG A 732 50.80 38.19 30.72
CA ARG A 732 51.30 38.53 29.38
C ARG A 732 52.72 38.03 29.12
N LEU A 733 53.26 37.16 29.98
CA LEU A 733 54.58 36.53 29.82
C LEU A 733 54.52 35.00 30.01
N SER A 734 55.16 34.25 29.12
CA SER A 734 55.43 32.81 29.27
C SER A 734 56.93 32.55 29.16
N ALA A 735 57.46 31.64 29.98
CA ALA A 735 58.85 31.20 29.96
C ALA A 735 58.92 29.73 29.54
N ASN A 736 59.58 29.43 28.43
CA ASN A 736 59.62 28.09 27.84
C ASN A 736 61.09 27.66 27.65
N GLY A 737 61.48 26.50 28.20
CA GLY A 737 62.76 25.87 27.87
C GLY A 737 62.63 24.92 26.68
N PHE A 738 63.55 24.99 25.72
CA PHE A 738 63.64 24.06 24.56
C PHE A 738 64.94 23.25 24.53
N GLY A 739 65.83 23.44 25.51
CA GLY A 739 67.14 22.81 25.58
C GLY A 739 67.95 22.94 24.30
N GLU A 740 68.55 21.84 23.89
CA GLU A 740 69.37 21.72 22.67
C GLU A 740 68.55 21.39 21.41
N TYR A 741 67.25 21.10 21.55
CA TYR A 741 66.42 20.48 20.51
C TYR A 741 65.90 21.45 19.44
N GLN A 742 66.25 22.74 19.55
CA GLN A 742 66.02 23.75 18.51
C GLN A 742 67.31 24.56 18.26
N PRO A 743 68.32 23.98 17.61
CA PRO A 743 69.54 24.70 17.23
C PRO A 743 69.29 25.60 16.00
N VAL A 744 69.76 26.85 16.05
CA VAL A 744 69.77 27.76 14.89
C VAL A 744 70.97 27.46 13.97
N ASN A 745 72.05 26.88 14.51
CA ASN A 745 73.21 26.47 13.74
C ASN A 745 73.59 25.03 14.10
N SER A 746 73.40 24.09 13.16
CA SER A 746 73.64 22.65 13.38
C SER A 746 75.09 22.21 13.16
N ALA A 747 76.04 23.13 12.96
CA ALA A 747 77.46 22.79 12.86
C ALA A 747 78.08 22.56 14.24
N ASP A 748 79.03 21.63 14.37
CA ASP A 748 79.65 21.29 15.66
C ASP A 748 80.88 22.18 15.99
N THR A 749 80.76 23.49 15.79
CA THR A 749 81.84 24.47 16.04
C THR A 749 81.59 25.27 17.31
N ALA A 750 82.62 25.95 17.83
CA ALA A 750 82.48 26.78 19.03
C ALA A 750 81.52 27.96 18.81
N GLU A 751 81.56 28.54 17.61
CA GLU A 751 80.73 29.65 17.17
C GLU A 751 79.27 29.23 16.98
N ALA A 752 79.03 28.05 16.42
CA ALA A 752 77.70 27.48 16.27
C ALA A 752 77.07 27.15 17.63
N ARG A 753 77.84 26.57 18.56
CA ARG A 753 77.41 26.36 19.95
C ARG A 753 77.10 27.68 20.65
N ALA A 754 77.93 28.71 20.49
CA ALA A 754 77.64 30.06 21.01
C ALA A 754 76.34 30.66 20.43
N GLN A 755 76.06 30.44 19.15
CA GLN A 755 74.80 30.86 18.52
C GLN A 755 73.57 30.09 19.00
N ASN A 756 73.72 28.81 19.35
CA ASN A 756 72.61 28.00 19.86
C ASN A 756 72.22 28.39 21.30
N ARG A 757 73.21 28.70 22.16
CA ARG A 757 73.03 29.25 23.52
C ARG A 757 72.39 30.65 23.48
N ARG A 758 71.06 30.74 23.40
CA ARG A 758 70.33 32.01 23.21
C ARG A 758 69.00 32.08 23.95
N ILE A 759 68.47 33.29 24.09
CA ILE A 759 67.08 33.55 24.45
C ILE A 759 66.36 34.18 23.25
N GLU A 760 65.17 33.71 22.92
CA GLU A 760 64.31 34.31 21.91
C GLU A 760 63.08 34.95 22.55
N LEU A 761 62.74 36.19 22.18
CA LEU A 761 61.50 36.85 22.57
C LEU A 761 60.55 36.94 21.37
N LYS A 762 59.34 36.38 21.51
CA LYS A 762 58.30 36.34 20.47
C LYS A 762 56.93 36.76 20.99
N LEU A 763 56.14 37.47 20.17
CA LEU A 763 54.72 37.71 20.40
C LEU A 763 53.89 36.56 19.78
N THR A 764 52.92 36.05 20.53
CA THR A 764 52.00 34.97 20.09
C THR A 764 50.61 35.17 20.70
N GLU A 765 49.61 34.49 20.14
CA GLU A 765 48.36 34.23 20.85
C GLU A 765 48.61 33.25 22.02
N LYS A 766 47.74 33.31 23.03
CA LYS A 766 47.82 32.63 24.33
C LYS A 766 46.94 31.38 24.37
#